data_AF-A0A2D7QJ49-F1
#
_entry.id   AF-A0A2D7QJ49-F1
#
_cell.length_a   1.000
_cell.length_b   1.000
_cell.length_c   1.000
_cell.angle_alpha   90.00
_cell.angle_beta   90.00
_cell.angle_gamma   90.00
#
_symmetry.space_group_name_H-M   'P 1'
#
loop_
_entity.id
_entity.type
_entity.pdbx_description
1 polymer ?
#
loop_
_entity_poly.entity_id
_entity_poly.type
_entity_poly.pdbx_seq_one_letter_code
_entity_poly.pdbx_strand_id
1 'polypeptide(L)'
;MKKLSFLLIIISIFQICLLRSESEDDLSPIDLTGFEEDYHRVNEAIHYAHMLADLGAGYEAARVLAAIASRAANTDFGNHAHQILNEWDITIEHIQQGNIQDINKKIAESRRKTSQSRSNVAHVRNLVELGLYAEASSLLRQESAKNNKATMKEKWGEILDHFHFSIDLLYHQNSGANDKLLKALQAGHERNQLKFQSRLLRSIDRESSEMAEMLFRHSALYTDEDRHSDHHRRPFEIWVEKHDEWEEDRNEFDVEQLIPRILDHAVEIAHDNSISAHILASLVIKSNPDSKLVKKAHDLIKDLSIPSANKLESRTILKNGDGEDLFGLEKVHSYHLELSNEAIQQLHEDPKHYVRAIFREGDDIYEDVGVRLKGGHGSFRMLDGNSKAAFTIKFNHFVKGQRFHGLRRIILNNAVQDPTYMSEYIGYSLFRRAGVPAPRIGYAMLAINQEPYGMYVQVEAVSKDFLKRWYTKTEGNLYEGPMDVTEWREMDLDSNQGRENRRDLRRLAKSIEKADENNPWESLKNLVNLGNFSRFIALEQLVNHWDGYTQTNNYRMYHNPETKKFEFFPHGADQLFQDLRGDIFREQGGILSRALIETGSGKEIYHQVMKQLLDQVWNESKIKSQIAEVYRLIHPYLVKELGKKYQHRRVEDFEQSTRRLLQFIDARRFAVLSQLQDAEQKPSWREHRRTGFRSYLIHY
;
A
#
# COMPACT_ATOMS: atom_id res chain seq x y z
N MET A 1 -11.05 -26.53 -2.53
CA MET A 1 -10.59 -26.40 -1.13
C MET A 1 -11.39 -25.38 -0.32
N LYS A 2 -11.65 -24.14 -0.79
CA LYS A 2 -12.52 -23.17 -0.07
C LYS A 2 -13.96 -23.65 0.23
N LYS A 3 -14.55 -24.48 -0.65
CA LYS A 3 -15.86 -25.11 -0.39
C LYS A 3 -15.81 -26.28 0.61
N LEU A 4 -14.64 -26.88 0.83
CA LEU A 4 -14.45 -27.99 1.77
C LEU A 4 -14.25 -27.46 3.19
N SER A 5 -13.54 -26.34 3.36
CA SER A 5 -13.41 -25.62 4.63
C SER A 5 -14.75 -25.05 5.10
N PHE A 6 -15.56 -24.50 4.21
CA PHE A 6 -16.91 -24.01 4.55
C PHE A 6 -17.87 -25.15 4.96
N LEU A 7 -17.74 -26.32 4.33
CA LEU A 7 -18.51 -27.52 4.69
C LEU A 7 -18.05 -28.10 6.03
N LEU A 8 -16.74 -28.10 6.31
CA LEU A 8 -16.18 -28.49 7.62
C LEU A 8 -16.57 -27.51 8.73
N ILE A 9 -16.61 -26.20 8.46
CA ILE A 9 -17.10 -25.16 9.39
C ILE A 9 -18.59 -25.37 9.71
N ILE A 10 -19.42 -25.65 8.70
CA ILE A 10 -20.83 -26.00 8.92
C ILE A 10 -20.92 -27.26 9.77
N ILE A 11 -20.08 -28.28 9.55
CA ILE A 11 -20.09 -29.55 10.30
C ILE A 11 -19.63 -29.36 11.76
N SER A 12 -18.61 -28.52 12.03
CA SER A 12 -18.16 -28.21 13.39
C SER A 12 -19.18 -27.36 14.16
N ILE A 13 -19.81 -26.39 13.49
CA ILE A 13 -20.95 -25.64 14.05
C ILE A 13 -22.16 -26.58 14.23
N PHE A 14 -22.39 -27.53 13.30
CA PHE A 14 -23.43 -28.55 13.41
C PHE A 14 -23.20 -29.50 14.58
N GLN A 15 -21.96 -29.90 14.86
CA GLN A 15 -21.64 -30.77 16.01
C GLN A 15 -21.81 -30.05 17.36
N ILE A 16 -21.58 -28.74 17.41
CA ILE A 16 -21.88 -27.92 18.60
C ILE A 16 -23.40 -27.65 18.72
N CYS A 17 -24.12 -27.51 17.59
CA CYS A 17 -25.56 -27.18 17.55
C CYS A 17 -26.50 -28.40 17.55
N LEU A 18 -26.02 -29.63 17.35
CA LEU A 18 -26.83 -30.85 17.37
C LEU A 18 -27.10 -31.43 18.76
N LEU A 19 -26.68 -30.75 19.83
CA LEU A 19 -27.40 -30.84 21.10
C LEU A 19 -28.67 -29.99 20.99
N ARG A 20 -29.65 -30.50 20.23
CA ARG A 20 -30.97 -29.91 20.11
C ARG A 20 -31.79 -30.34 21.31
N SER A 21 -32.28 -29.35 22.05
CA SER A 21 -33.42 -29.40 22.97
C SER A 21 -33.42 -30.53 24.00
N GLU A 22 -32.70 -30.33 25.10
CA GLU A 22 -33.20 -30.80 26.39
C GLU A 22 -33.25 -29.61 27.34
N SER A 23 -34.46 -29.38 27.84
CA SER A 23 -34.76 -28.58 29.01
C SER A 23 -34.05 -29.16 30.24
N GLU A 24 -33.58 -28.28 31.11
CA GLU A 24 -33.17 -28.52 32.51
C GLU A 24 -31.82 -29.26 32.73
N ASP A 25 -30.86 -28.49 33.27
CA ASP A 25 -29.93 -28.82 34.35
C ASP A 25 -28.92 -30.00 34.29
N ASP A 26 -28.74 -30.74 33.21
CA ASP A 26 -27.70 -31.80 33.22
C ASP A 26 -26.89 -31.93 31.90
N LEU A 27 -25.85 -31.09 31.76
CA LEU A 27 -24.78 -31.32 30.80
C LEU A 27 -23.42 -31.24 31.52
N SER A 28 -22.65 -32.32 31.44
CA SER A 28 -21.36 -32.48 32.09
C SER A 28 -20.36 -31.37 31.69
N PRO A 29 -19.51 -30.88 32.62
CA PRO A 29 -18.45 -29.92 32.30
C PRO A 29 -17.54 -30.45 31.18
N ILE A 30 -17.09 -29.58 30.27
CA ILE A 30 -15.96 -29.92 29.40
C ILE A 30 -14.72 -29.87 30.27
N ASP A 31 -14.19 -31.04 30.63
CA ASP A 31 -12.90 -31.15 31.29
C ASP A 31 -11.80 -30.85 30.24
N LEU A 32 -11.28 -29.62 30.23
CA LEU A 32 -10.14 -29.25 29.40
C LEU A 32 -8.91 -29.93 29.98
N THR A 33 -8.59 -31.12 29.47
CA THR A 33 -7.52 -32.00 29.98
C THR A 33 -6.09 -31.45 29.84
N GLY A 34 -5.93 -30.17 29.45
CA GLY A 34 -4.64 -29.48 29.41
C GLY A 34 -3.77 -29.78 28.19
N PHE A 35 -4.29 -30.43 27.14
CA PHE A 35 -3.55 -30.69 25.90
C PHE A 35 -3.62 -29.49 24.92
N GLU A 36 -2.51 -29.28 24.21
CA GLU A 36 -2.29 -28.19 23.23
C GLU A 36 -3.37 -28.13 22.12
N GLU A 37 -3.99 -29.27 21.79
CA GLU A 37 -5.09 -29.36 20.81
C GLU A 37 -6.38 -28.69 21.28
N ASP A 38 -6.72 -28.76 22.57
CA ASP A 38 -7.90 -28.10 23.13
C ASP A 38 -7.72 -26.57 23.13
N TYR A 39 -6.48 -26.11 23.35
CA TYR A 39 -6.10 -24.69 23.31
C TYR A 39 -6.28 -24.08 21.90
N HIS A 40 -5.86 -24.81 20.86
CA HIS A 40 -6.06 -24.39 19.47
C HIS A 40 -7.54 -24.32 19.07
N ARG A 41 -8.34 -25.32 19.47
CA ARG A 41 -9.77 -25.39 19.12
C ARG A 41 -10.58 -24.27 19.76
N VAL A 42 -10.31 -23.92 21.02
CA VAL A 42 -11.02 -22.83 21.70
C VAL A 42 -10.67 -21.47 21.07
N ASN A 43 -9.41 -21.23 20.73
CA ASN A 43 -8.99 -20.03 20.01
C ASN A 43 -9.63 -19.91 18.61
N GLU A 44 -9.68 -21.02 17.86
CA GLU A 44 -10.41 -21.06 16.58
C GLU A 44 -11.89 -20.73 16.79
N ALA A 45 -12.54 -21.30 17.80
CA ALA A 45 -13.95 -21.03 18.08
C ALA A 45 -14.22 -19.55 18.40
N ILE A 46 -13.35 -18.90 19.18
CA ILE A 46 -13.41 -17.45 19.44
C ILE A 46 -13.24 -16.65 18.13
N HIS A 47 -12.27 -17.04 17.30
CA HIS A 47 -12.06 -16.43 15.97
C HIS A 47 -13.31 -16.55 15.07
N TYR A 48 -13.93 -17.73 15.02
CA TYR A 48 -15.17 -17.95 14.27
C TYR A 48 -16.33 -17.13 14.82
N ALA A 49 -16.43 -16.95 16.15
CA ALA A 49 -17.43 -16.10 16.76
C ALA A 49 -17.31 -14.65 16.26
N HIS A 50 -16.10 -14.10 16.21
CA HIS A 50 -15.87 -12.78 15.62
C HIS A 50 -16.30 -12.70 14.16
N MET A 51 -15.97 -13.71 13.32
CA MET A 51 -16.39 -13.74 11.92
C MET A 51 -17.91 -13.79 11.76
N LEU A 52 -18.60 -14.61 12.56
CA LEU A 52 -20.07 -14.69 12.57
C LEU A 52 -20.68 -13.33 12.91
N ALA A 53 -20.15 -12.64 13.92
CA ALA A 53 -20.61 -11.31 14.28
C ALA A 53 -20.37 -10.28 13.15
N ASP A 54 -19.23 -10.34 12.46
CA ASP A 54 -18.93 -9.48 11.30
C ASP A 54 -19.89 -9.73 10.11
N LEU A 55 -20.39 -10.96 9.97
CA LEU A 55 -21.36 -11.35 8.93
C LEU A 55 -22.82 -11.05 9.32
N GLY A 56 -23.06 -10.40 10.46
CA GLY A 56 -24.40 -10.07 10.96
C GLY A 56 -25.09 -11.21 11.71
N ALA A 57 -24.41 -12.34 11.95
CA ALA A 57 -24.87 -13.45 12.78
C ALA A 57 -24.41 -13.30 14.23
N GLY A 58 -24.64 -12.12 14.82
CA GLY A 58 -24.18 -11.78 16.18
C GLY A 58 -24.72 -12.70 17.27
N TYR A 59 -25.97 -13.14 17.17
CA TYR A 59 -26.59 -14.06 18.13
C TYR A 59 -25.85 -15.41 18.18
N GLU A 60 -25.52 -15.99 17.02
CA GLU A 60 -24.77 -17.26 16.98
C GLU A 60 -23.34 -17.07 17.48
N ALA A 61 -22.71 -15.93 17.17
CA ALA A 61 -21.42 -15.57 17.75
C ALA A 61 -21.46 -15.49 19.28
N ALA A 62 -22.47 -14.83 19.84
CA ALA A 62 -22.64 -14.68 21.28
C ALA A 62 -22.91 -16.03 21.96
N ARG A 63 -23.67 -16.93 21.32
CA ARG A 63 -23.88 -18.30 21.82
C ARG A 63 -22.59 -19.11 21.89
N VAL A 64 -21.73 -19.00 20.87
CA VAL A 64 -20.41 -19.65 20.88
C VAL A 64 -19.57 -19.14 22.06
N LEU A 65 -19.49 -17.81 22.25
CA LEU A 65 -18.74 -17.22 23.35
C LEU A 65 -19.34 -17.57 24.72
N ALA A 66 -20.66 -17.58 24.88
CA ALA A 66 -21.31 -17.96 26.13
C ALA A 66 -21.04 -19.42 26.48
N ALA A 67 -21.04 -20.32 25.49
CA ALA A 67 -20.68 -21.71 25.70
C ALA A 67 -19.22 -21.86 26.18
N ILE A 68 -18.28 -21.10 25.61
CA ILE A 68 -16.87 -21.09 26.04
C ILE A 68 -16.75 -20.52 27.46
N ALA A 69 -17.42 -19.39 27.72
CA ALA A 69 -17.44 -18.72 29.02
C ALA A 69 -17.95 -19.63 30.15
N SER A 70 -19.02 -20.38 29.90
CA SER A 70 -19.59 -21.31 30.89
C SER A 70 -18.82 -22.62 31.03
N ARG A 71 -18.32 -23.20 29.93
CA ARG A 71 -17.70 -24.54 29.94
C ARG A 71 -16.21 -24.52 30.27
N ALA A 72 -15.54 -23.39 30.04
CA ALA A 72 -14.15 -23.16 30.42
C ALA A 72 -14.05 -22.15 31.59
N ALA A 73 -15.04 -22.15 32.48
CA ALA A 73 -15.10 -21.25 33.62
C ALA A 73 -13.82 -21.35 34.47
N ASN A 74 -13.31 -20.21 34.95
CA ASN A 74 -12.04 -20.09 35.68
C ASN A 74 -10.76 -20.41 34.89
N THR A 75 -10.85 -20.52 33.56
CA THR A 75 -9.68 -20.53 32.68
C THR A 75 -9.51 -19.17 31.99
N ASP A 76 -8.33 -18.90 31.44
CA ASP A 76 -8.08 -17.71 30.63
C ASP A 76 -9.05 -17.60 29.45
N PHE A 77 -9.46 -18.74 28.87
CA PHE A 77 -10.44 -18.77 27.78
C PHE A 77 -11.85 -18.39 28.22
N GLY A 78 -12.30 -18.92 29.36
CA GLY A 78 -13.61 -18.56 29.91
C GLY A 78 -13.67 -17.08 30.26
N ASN A 79 -12.60 -16.56 30.86
CA ASN A 79 -12.44 -15.13 31.17
C ASN A 79 -12.41 -14.28 29.90
N HIS A 80 -11.67 -14.70 28.87
CA HIS A 80 -11.58 -14.00 27.60
C HIS A 80 -12.92 -13.95 26.86
N ALA A 81 -13.66 -15.07 26.83
CA ALA A 81 -14.99 -15.12 26.23
C ALA A 81 -16.00 -14.23 26.99
N HIS A 82 -15.95 -14.21 28.33
CA HIS A 82 -16.73 -13.28 29.14
C HIS A 82 -16.39 -11.81 28.85
N GLN A 83 -15.10 -11.50 28.69
CA GLN A 83 -14.67 -10.16 28.34
C GLN A 83 -15.24 -9.72 26.98
N ILE A 84 -15.18 -10.57 25.95
CA ILE A 84 -15.73 -10.24 24.62
C ILE A 84 -17.25 -10.02 24.70
N LEU A 85 -17.98 -10.83 25.46
CA LEU A 85 -19.42 -10.65 25.67
C LEU A 85 -19.74 -9.32 26.35
N ASN A 86 -18.97 -8.97 27.38
CA ASN A 86 -19.09 -7.67 28.07
C ASN A 86 -18.77 -6.50 27.13
N GLU A 87 -17.74 -6.63 26.29
CA GLU A 87 -17.42 -5.63 25.24
C GLU A 87 -18.58 -5.45 24.25
N TRP A 88 -19.34 -6.52 23.98
CA TRP A 88 -20.54 -6.46 23.12
C TRP A 88 -21.79 -5.94 23.83
N ASP A 89 -21.71 -5.60 25.13
CA ASP A 89 -22.83 -5.26 25.99
C ASP A 89 -23.90 -6.37 26.03
N ILE A 90 -23.44 -7.62 26.03
CA ILE A 90 -24.27 -8.83 26.06
C ILE A 90 -23.87 -9.66 27.28
N THR A 91 -24.86 -10.02 28.11
CA THR A 91 -24.68 -10.99 29.20
C THR A 91 -25.17 -12.37 28.75
N ILE A 92 -24.73 -13.43 29.44
CA ILE A 92 -25.23 -14.79 29.18
C ILE A 92 -26.76 -14.86 29.37
N GLU A 93 -27.29 -14.16 30.37
CA GLU A 93 -28.73 -14.03 30.63
C GLU A 93 -29.46 -13.36 29.46
N HIS A 94 -28.90 -12.28 28.88
CA HIS A 94 -29.44 -11.64 27.69
C HIS A 94 -29.49 -12.61 26.50
N ILE A 95 -28.52 -13.52 26.36
CA ILE A 95 -28.50 -14.51 25.26
C ILE A 95 -29.60 -15.57 25.45
N GLN A 96 -29.83 -15.99 26.69
CA GLN A 96 -30.82 -17.02 27.04
C GLN A 96 -32.25 -16.51 26.96
N GLN A 97 -32.48 -15.24 27.32
CA GLN A 97 -33.82 -14.67 27.52
C GLN A 97 -34.18 -13.57 26.50
N GLY A 98 -33.20 -13.06 25.76
CA GLY A 98 -33.36 -11.93 24.86
C GLY A 98 -33.87 -12.29 23.45
N ASN A 99 -34.33 -11.26 22.74
CA ASN A 99 -34.74 -11.38 21.34
C ASN A 99 -33.52 -11.42 20.41
N ILE A 100 -33.45 -12.41 19.50
CA ILE A 100 -32.38 -12.57 18.50
C ILE A 100 -32.13 -11.27 17.71
N GLN A 101 -33.19 -10.57 17.30
CA GLN A 101 -33.05 -9.31 16.55
C GLN A 101 -32.42 -8.21 17.41
N ASP A 102 -32.76 -8.15 18.68
CA ASP A 102 -32.21 -7.17 19.63
C ASP A 102 -30.75 -7.47 19.94
N ILE A 103 -30.40 -8.74 20.18
CA ILE A 103 -29.01 -9.19 20.40
C ILE A 103 -28.15 -8.90 19.18
N ASN A 104 -28.62 -9.26 17.98
CA ASN A 104 -27.93 -8.94 16.73
C ASN A 104 -27.73 -7.43 16.57
N LYS A 105 -28.74 -6.63 16.89
CA LYS A 105 -28.66 -5.16 16.82
C LYS A 105 -27.66 -4.61 17.82
N LYS A 106 -27.69 -5.02 19.09
CA LYS A 106 -26.73 -4.61 20.12
C LYS A 106 -25.30 -4.96 19.75
N ILE A 107 -25.05 -6.20 19.31
CA ILE A 107 -23.71 -6.64 18.88
C ILE A 107 -23.26 -5.82 17.68
N ALA A 108 -24.12 -5.61 16.68
CA ALA A 108 -23.79 -4.78 15.53
C ALA A 108 -23.47 -3.33 15.93
N GLU A 109 -24.22 -2.74 16.87
CA GLU A 109 -23.98 -1.40 17.39
C GLU A 109 -22.68 -1.30 18.19
N SER A 110 -22.40 -2.26 19.09
CA SER A 110 -21.14 -2.31 19.84
C SER A 110 -19.95 -2.46 18.88
N ARG A 111 -20.02 -3.42 17.96
CA ARG A 111 -18.96 -3.63 16.96
C ARG A 111 -18.74 -2.41 16.07
N ARG A 112 -19.81 -1.71 15.69
CA ARG A 112 -19.70 -0.44 14.94
C ARG A 112 -19.00 0.64 15.76
N LYS A 113 -19.32 0.78 17.05
CA LYS A 113 -18.63 1.73 17.96
C LYS A 113 -17.15 1.38 18.11
N THR A 114 -16.82 0.11 18.32
CA THR A 114 -15.44 -0.37 18.46
C THR A 114 -14.64 -0.17 17.17
N SER A 115 -15.20 -0.52 16.01
CA SER A 115 -14.54 -0.31 14.71
C SER A 115 -14.35 1.18 14.42
N GLN A 116 -15.32 2.04 14.76
CA GLN A 116 -15.16 3.50 14.65
C GLN A 116 -14.04 4.02 15.56
N SER A 117 -13.96 3.55 16.80
CA SER A 117 -12.89 3.94 17.72
C SER A 117 -11.52 3.53 17.20
N ARG A 118 -11.38 2.29 16.72
CA ARG A 118 -10.14 1.80 16.10
C ARG A 118 -9.77 2.59 14.85
N SER A 119 -10.75 2.94 14.02
CA SER A 119 -10.54 3.77 12.84
C SER A 119 -10.05 5.17 13.22
N ASN A 120 -10.59 5.79 14.27
CA ASN A 120 -10.14 7.10 14.73
C ASN A 120 -8.69 7.07 15.27
N VAL A 121 -8.34 6.03 16.03
CA VAL A 121 -6.95 5.81 16.49
C VAL A 121 -6.01 5.65 15.31
N ALA A 122 -6.38 4.81 14.34
CA ALA A 122 -5.59 4.60 13.13
C ALA A 122 -5.46 5.89 12.29
N HIS A 123 -6.52 6.68 12.20
CA HIS A 123 -6.54 7.98 11.53
C HIS A 123 -5.55 8.97 12.16
N VAL A 124 -5.59 9.16 13.48
CA VAL A 124 -4.62 10.04 14.18
C VAL A 124 -3.18 9.56 13.97
N ARG A 125 -2.93 8.25 14.08
CA ARG A 125 -1.60 7.69 13.81
C ARG A 125 -1.15 8.03 12.39
N ASN A 126 -2.00 7.81 11.38
CA ASN A 126 -1.67 8.11 10.00
C ASN A 126 -1.46 9.62 9.77
N LEU A 127 -2.26 10.49 10.39
CA LEU A 127 -2.02 11.94 10.36
C LEU A 127 -0.63 12.29 10.89
N VAL A 128 -0.22 11.74 12.04
CA VAL A 128 1.11 11.99 12.62
C VAL A 128 2.22 11.47 11.71
N GLU A 129 2.12 10.24 11.20
CA GLU A 129 3.09 9.61 10.29
C GLU A 129 3.23 10.37 8.95
N LEU A 130 2.16 11.07 8.53
CA LEU A 130 2.12 11.95 7.37
C LEU A 130 2.60 13.39 7.65
N GLY A 131 2.98 13.70 8.90
CA GLY A 131 3.39 15.04 9.31
C GLY A 131 2.24 16.04 9.47
N LEU A 132 0.99 15.56 9.51
CA LEU A 132 -0.24 16.34 9.69
C LEU A 132 -0.54 16.58 11.17
N TYR A 133 0.44 17.12 11.90
CA TYR A 133 0.39 17.25 13.35
C TYR A 133 -0.72 18.20 13.85
N ALA A 134 -1.06 19.23 13.07
CA ALA A 134 -2.11 20.17 13.42
C ALA A 134 -3.49 19.49 13.39
N GLU A 135 -3.77 18.72 12.35
CA GLU A 135 -5.00 17.93 12.23
C GLU A 135 -5.08 16.86 13.32
N ALA A 136 -3.99 16.14 13.59
CA ALA A 136 -3.92 15.14 14.66
C ALA A 136 -4.18 15.76 16.05
N SER A 137 -3.52 16.87 16.37
CA SER A 137 -3.68 17.63 17.61
C SER A 137 -5.12 18.12 17.79
N SER A 138 -5.72 18.65 16.72
CA SER A 138 -7.13 19.10 16.72
C SER A 138 -8.08 17.95 17.05
N LEU A 139 -7.90 16.78 16.41
CA LEU A 139 -8.78 15.64 16.62
C LEU A 139 -8.67 15.07 18.04
N LEU A 140 -7.44 14.92 18.55
CA LEU A 140 -7.22 14.46 19.94
C LEU A 140 -7.87 15.39 20.97
N ARG A 141 -7.90 16.70 20.72
CA ARG A 141 -8.57 17.67 21.59
C ARG A 141 -10.08 17.63 21.49
N GLN A 142 -10.63 17.42 20.30
CA GLN A 142 -12.07 17.20 20.13
C GLN A 142 -12.52 15.95 20.88
N GLU A 143 -11.69 14.91 20.91
CA GLU A 143 -11.99 13.68 21.64
C GLU A 143 -11.79 13.83 23.15
N SER A 144 -10.75 14.54 23.61
CA SER A 144 -10.55 14.81 25.05
C SER A 144 -11.63 15.71 25.63
N ALA A 145 -12.22 16.61 24.83
CA ALA A 145 -13.36 17.43 25.26
C ALA A 145 -14.65 16.61 25.52
N LYS A 146 -14.77 15.43 24.91
CA LYS A 146 -15.95 14.55 25.03
C LYS A 146 -15.81 13.44 26.06
N ASN A 147 -14.58 13.17 26.53
CA ASN A 147 -14.26 12.01 27.35
C ASN A 147 -13.45 12.42 28.59
N ASN A 148 -13.59 11.68 29.69
CA ASN A 148 -12.73 11.88 30.87
C ASN A 148 -11.35 11.23 30.66
N LYS A 149 -10.39 11.52 31.56
CA LYS A 149 -9.01 10.99 31.45
C LYS A 149 -8.94 9.46 31.42
N ALA A 150 -9.78 8.76 32.18
CA ALA A 150 -9.77 7.30 32.21
C ALA A 150 -10.17 6.71 30.85
N THR A 151 -11.28 7.20 30.29
CA THR A 151 -11.76 6.79 28.96
C THR A 151 -10.78 7.19 27.84
N MET A 152 -10.14 8.35 27.95
CA MET A 152 -9.10 8.74 27.00
C MET A 152 -7.89 7.82 27.08
N LYS A 153 -7.43 7.45 28.28
CA LYS A 153 -6.31 6.50 28.44
C LYS A 153 -6.65 5.12 27.88
N GLU A 154 -7.86 4.64 28.10
CA GLU A 154 -8.34 3.36 27.56
C GLU A 154 -8.39 3.35 26.03
N LYS A 155 -8.98 4.39 25.41
CA LYS A 155 -9.17 4.44 23.95
C LYS A 155 -7.95 4.88 23.16
N TRP A 156 -7.15 5.77 23.74
CA TRP A 156 -6.06 6.47 23.05
C TRP A 156 -4.69 6.18 23.66
N GLY A 157 -4.60 5.26 24.62
CA GLY A 157 -3.34 4.82 25.22
C GLY A 157 -2.29 4.47 24.17
N GLU A 158 -2.68 3.76 23.11
CA GLU A 158 -1.78 3.46 21.97
C GLU A 158 -1.12 4.73 21.40
N ILE A 159 -1.86 5.82 21.22
CA ILE A 159 -1.30 7.07 20.67
C ILE A 159 -0.40 7.77 21.68
N LEU A 160 -0.80 7.80 22.96
CA LEU A 160 -0.04 8.43 24.04
C LEU A 160 1.31 7.73 24.21
N ASP A 161 1.28 6.41 24.28
CA ASP A 161 2.45 5.56 24.48
C ASP A 161 3.33 5.58 23.22
N HIS A 162 2.72 5.43 22.03
CA HIS A 162 3.47 5.39 20.78
C HIS A 162 4.23 6.69 20.51
N PHE A 163 3.66 7.86 20.81
CA PHE A 163 4.31 9.15 20.58
C PHE A 163 4.88 9.79 21.86
N HIS A 164 4.93 9.03 22.97
CA HIS A 164 5.58 9.39 24.22
C HIS A 164 5.18 10.75 24.80
N PHE A 165 3.88 10.98 24.99
CA PHE A 165 3.41 12.23 25.60
C PHE A 165 2.32 12.01 26.65
N SER A 166 2.37 12.79 27.73
CA SER A 166 1.41 12.66 28.84
C SER A 166 -0.01 13.04 28.41
N ILE A 167 -0.99 12.27 28.88
CA ILE A 167 -2.41 12.57 28.75
C ILE A 167 -2.78 13.97 29.25
N ASP A 168 -2.01 14.54 30.19
CA ASP A 168 -2.26 15.89 30.72
C ASP A 168 -2.18 16.98 29.63
N LEU A 169 -1.35 16.77 28.60
CA LEU A 169 -1.25 17.67 27.44
C LEU A 169 -2.57 17.81 26.67
N LEU A 170 -3.44 16.79 26.73
CA LEU A 170 -4.76 16.82 26.10
C LEU A 170 -5.79 17.65 26.88
N TYR A 171 -5.53 17.93 28.16
CA TYR A 171 -6.47 18.63 29.06
C TYR A 171 -5.98 20.01 29.51
N HIS A 172 -4.73 20.38 29.23
CA HIS A 172 -4.25 21.75 29.46
C HIS A 172 -5.02 22.77 28.60
N GLN A 173 -5.51 23.84 29.25
CA GLN A 173 -6.31 24.91 28.63
C GLN A 173 -5.59 26.26 28.49
N ASN A 174 -4.29 26.33 28.79
CA ASN A 174 -3.54 27.59 28.73
C ASN A 174 -3.24 28.02 27.29
N SER A 175 -2.99 29.32 27.09
CA SER A 175 -2.46 29.85 25.83
C SER A 175 -1.19 29.08 25.43
N GLY A 176 -1.19 28.49 24.23
CA GLY A 176 -0.07 27.66 23.72
C GLY A 176 -0.18 26.15 23.97
N ALA A 177 -1.25 25.66 24.60
CA ALA A 177 -1.44 24.21 24.79
C ALA A 177 -1.47 23.43 23.45
N ASN A 178 -2.09 23.98 22.40
CA ASN A 178 -2.12 23.37 21.07
C ASN A 178 -0.72 23.23 20.47
N ASP A 179 0.11 24.27 20.61
CA ASP A 179 1.50 24.28 20.16
C ASP A 179 2.36 23.24 20.91
N LYS A 180 2.15 23.12 22.24
CA LYS A 180 2.82 22.09 23.03
C LYS A 180 2.47 20.66 22.60
N LEU A 181 1.18 20.38 22.36
CA LEU A 181 0.73 19.05 21.91
C LEU A 181 1.28 18.74 20.51
N LEU A 182 1.24 19.72 19.60
CA LEU A 182 1.81 19.57 18.26
C LEU A 182 3.31 19.24 18.32
N LYS A 183 4.08 20.00 19.11
CA LYS A 183 5.52 19.77 19.31
C LYS A 183 5.80 18.41 19.94
N ALA A 184 4.97 17.96 20.86
CA ALA A 184 5.10 16.63 21.46
C ALA A 184 4.87 15.51 20.43
N LEU A 185 3.81 15.61 19.62
CA LEU A 185 3.55 14.67 18.52
C LEU A 185 4.69 14.65 17.50
N GLN A 186 5.20 15.82 17.12
CA GLN A 186 6.34 15.94 16.21
C GLN A 186 7.59 15.29 16.79
N ALA A 187 7.95 15.60 18.04
CA ALA A 187 9.12 15.04 18.70
C ALA A 187 9.01 13.50 18.85
N GLY A 188 7.84 13.00 19.24
CA GLY A 188 7.58 11.55 19.33
C GLY A 188 7.70 10.87 17.97
N HIS A 189 7.14 11.47 16.91
CA HIS A 189 7.24 10.94 15.56
C HIS A 189 8.69 10.91 15.04
N GLU A 190 9.44 12.01 15.19
CA GLU A 190 10.85 12.09 14.76
C GLU A 190 11.71 11.05 15.50
N ARG A 191 11.49 10.87 16.81
CA ARG A 191 12.15 9.85 17.62
C ARG A 191 11.85 8.43 17.11
N ASN A 192 10.59 8.12 16.83
CA ASN A 192 10.19 6.81 16.31
C ASN A 192 10.78 6.53 14.94
N GLN A 193 10.85 7.53 14.05
CA GLN A 193 11.47 7.38 12.75
C GLN A 193 12.96 7.07 12.88
N LEU A 194 13.69 7.79 13.73
CA LEU A 194 15.12 7.52 13.95
C LEU A 194 15.36 6.15 14.54
N LYS A 195 14.59 5.75 15.57
CA LYS A 195 14.67 4.40 16.15
C LYS A 195 14.45 3.33 15.08
N PHE A 196 13.44 3.51 14.24
CA PHE A 196 13.11 2.59 13.17
C PHE A 196 14.20 2.51 12.10
N GLN A 197 14.70 3.65 11.62
CA GLN A 197 15.77 3.72 10.63
C GLN A 197 17.08 3.13 11.15
N SER A 198 17.45 3.41 12.41
CA SER A 198 18.61 2.82 13.07
C SER A 198 18.54 1.30 13.05
N ARG A 199 17.39 0.71 13.38
CA ARG A 199 17.19 -0.75 13.32
C ARG A 199 17.32 -1.29 11.89
N LEU A 200 16.77 -0.58 10.91
CA LEU A 200 16.85 -0.99 9.49
C LEU A 200 18.30 -1.01 8.96
N LEU A 201 19.21 -0.22 9.54
CA LEU A 201 20.62 -0.23 9.16
C LEU A 201 21.25 -1.61 9.28
N ARG A 202 20.86 -2.45 10.24
CA ARG A 202 21.41 -3.82 10.37
C ARG A 202 21.31 -4.66 9.08
N SER A 203 20.34 -4.35 8.20
CA SER A 203 20.18 -5.06 6.93
C SER A 203 21.22 -4.69 5.85
N ILE A 204 21.94 -3.59 6.03
CA ILE A 204 22.90 -3.04 5.04
C ILE A 204 24.25 -2.63 5.65
N ASP A 205 24.31 -2.42 6.96
CA ASP A 205 25.44 -1.90 7.73
C ASP A 205 25.21 -2.16 9.23
N ARG A 206 25.67 -3.33 9.66
CA ARG A 206 25.48 -3.82 11.03
C ARG A 206 26.17 -2.94 12.06
N GLU A 207 27.42 -2.55 11.82
CA GLU A 207 28.21 -1.73 12.74
C GLU A 207 27.55 -0.38 12.99
N SER A 208 27.12 0.31 11.93
CA SER A 208 26.39 1.59 12.09
C SER A 208 25.09 1.42 12.87
N SER A 209 24.38 0.31 12.68
CA SER A 209 23.19 0.03 13.50
C SER A 209 23.51 -0.15 14.97
N GLU A 210 24.56 -0.91 15.31
CA GLU A 210 24.96 -1.17 16.70
C GLU A 210 25.37 0.15 17.38
N MET A 211 26.17 0.97 16.70
CA MET A 211 26.51 2.33 17.15
C MET A 211 25.27 3.21 17.36
N ALA A 212 24.32 3.19 16.41
CA ALA A 212 23.09 3.96 16.50
C ALA A 212 22.21 3.53 17.66
N GLU A 213 22.03 2.23 17.86
CA GLU A 213 21.26 1.70 18.99
C GLU A 213 21.90 2.04 20.34
N MET A 214 23.23 1.94 20.43
CA MET A 214 23.97 2.30 21.64
C MET A 214 23.76 3.78 22.00
N LEU A 215 23.89 4.70 21.04
CA LEU A 215 23.62 6.13 21.28
C LEU A 215 22.15 6.39 21.61
N PHE A 216 21.23 5.73 20.92
CA PHE A 216 19.80 5.87 21.19
C PHE A 216 19.52 5.53 22.66
N ARG A 217 19.98 4.35 23.13
CA ARG A 217 19.77 3.84 24.51
C ARG A 217 20.35 4.71 25.62
N HIS A 218 21.45 5.42 25.36
CA HIS A 218 22.11 6.29 26.36
C HIS A 218 21.63 7.74 26.30
N SER A 219 20.95 8.14 25.22
CA SER A 219 20.44 9.50 25.06
C SER A 219 19.09 9.73 25.77
N ALA A 220 18.72 11.00 25.94
CA ALA A 220 17.38 11.39 26.41
C ALA A 220 16.24 10.93 25.47
N LEU A 221 16.58 10.36 24.30
CA LEU A 221 15.65 9.68 23.39
C LEU A 221 15.31 8.25 23.85
N TYR A 222 15.84 7.77 24.98
CA TYR A 222 15.49 6.47 25.57
C TYR A 222 14.69 6.65 26.86
N THR A 223 13.50 6.04 26.93
CA THR A 223 12.61 6.12 28.11
C THR A 223 12.41 4.74 28.74
N ASP A 224 12.03 4.66 30.01
CA ASP A 224 11.72 3.37 30.67
C ASP A 224 10.61 2.59 29.93
N GLU A 225 9.67 3.27 29.27
CA GLU A 225 8.68 2.65 28.39
C GLU A 225 9.29 1.96 27.15
N ASP A 226 10.45 2.39 26.65
CA ASP A 226 11.15 1.70 25.56
C ASP A 226 11.57 0.29 25.98
N ARG A 227 11.92 0.10 27.27
CA ARG A 227 12.29 -1.21 27.84
C ARG A 227 11.12 -2.20 27.78
N HIS A 228 9.88 -1.73 27.94
CA HIS A 228 8.68 -2.55 27.88
C HIS A 228 8.11 -2.67 26.46
N SER A 229 8.32 -1.65 25.61
CA SER A 229 7.89 -1.66 24.20
C SER A 229 8.62 -2.70 23.34
N ASP A 230 9.76 -3.20 23.82
CA ASP A 230 10.53 -4.23 23.12
C ASP A 230 9.80 -5.59 23.08
N HIS A 231 8.71 -5.75 23.82
CA HIS A 231 7.77 -6.87 23.73
C HIS A 231 6.69 -6.69 22.64
N HIS A 232 6.56 -5.49 22.07
CA HIS A 232 5.63 -5.16 20.98
C HIS A 232 6.38 -4.74 19.71
N ARG A 233 7.49 -5.44 19.43
CA ARG A 233 8.23 -5.32 18.16
C ARG A 233 7.26 -5.49 17.00
N ARG A 234 7.33 -4.58 16.04
CA ARG A 234 6.55 -4.72 14.81
C ARG A 234 7.05 -6.01 14.12
N PRO A 235 6.18 -6.85 13.52
CA PRO A 235 6.60 -8.11 12.88
C PRO A 235 7.74 -7.99 11.86
N PHE A 236 7.96 -6.77 11.31
CA PHE A 236 9.08 -6.49 10.43
C PHE A 236 10.40 -6.16 11.16
N GLU A 237 10.40 -5.70 12.41
CA GLU A 237 11.64 -5.47 13.19
C GLU A 237 12.31 -6.82 13.51
N ILE A 238 11.47 -7.84 13.72
CA ILE A 238 11.87 -9.25 13.86
C ILE A 238 12.65 -9.77 12.63
N TRP A 239 12.40 -9.21 11.44
CA TRP A 239 13.13 -9.56 10.22
C TRP A 239 14.63 -9.36 10.34
N VAL A 240 14.99 -8.26 10.99
CA VAL A 240 16.34 -7.72 10.98
C VAL A 240 17.17 -8.30 12.12
N GLU A 241 16.52 -8.76 13.19
CA GLU A 241 17.13 -9.16 14.45
C GLU A 241 17.26 -10.69 14.61
N LYS A 242 17.20 -11.47 13.52
CA LYS A 242 16.94 -12.92 13.59
C LYS A 242 17.95 -13.77 14.41
N HIS A 243 19.07 -13.24 14.91
CA HIS A 243 20.03 -14.00 15.71
C HIS A 243 20.90 -13.12 16.63
N ASP A 244 20.34 -12.37 17.59
CA ASP A 244 21.19 -11.71 18.60
C ASP A 244 20.43 -11.43 19.91
N GLU A 245 20.62 -12.30 20.90
CA GLU A 245 20.44 -11.94 22.32
C GLU A 245 21.77 -11.35 22.80
N TRP A 246 21.90 -10.03 22.77
CA TRP A 246 23.05 -9.34 23.38
C TRP A 246 22.71 -8.97 24.82
N GLU A 247 23.36 -9.63 25.78
CA GLU A 247 23.59 -9.10 27.12
C GLU A 247 24.92 -8.34 27.11
N GLU A 248 24.87 -7.00 27.04
CA GLU A 248 26.05 -6.16 27.27
C GLU A 248 25.82 -5.15 28.40
N ASP A 249 26.94 -4.87 29.08
CA ASP A 249 27.01 -4.22 30.38
C ASP A 249 26.56 -2.75 30.30
N ARG A 250 25.53 -2.40 31.07
CA ARG A 250 24.77 -1.14 30.93
C ARG A 250 25.49 0.14 31.40
N ASN A 251 26.77 0.05 31.74
CA ASN A 251 27.49 1.06 32.53
C ASN A 251 28.73 1.67 31.85
N GLU A 252 29.03 1.37 30.58
CA GLU A 252 30.38 1.63 30.08
C GLU A 252 30.60 2.99 29.37
N PHE A 253 29.56 3.68 28.85
CA PHE A 253 29.78 4.94 28.09
C PHE A 253 28.74 6.05 28.33
N ASP A 254 29.22 7.28 28.53
CA ASP A 254 28.42 8.51 28.51
C ASP A 254 28.17 8.97 27.05
N VAL A 255 27.02 9.59 26.78
CA VAL A 255 26.62 10.15 25.47
C VAL A 255 27.71 11.07 24.92
N GLU A 256 28.36 11.87 25.78
CA GLU A 256 29.45 12.76 25.38
C GLU A 256 30.67 12.02 24.81
N GLN A 257 30.90 10.77 25.23
CA GLN A 257 31.98 9.92 24.73
C GLN A 257 31.60 9.16 23.45
N LEU A 258 30.31 8.85 23.28
CA LEU A 258 29.81 8.15 22.10
C LEU A 258 29.74 9.04 20.86
N ILE A 259 29.33 10.30 21.02
CA ILE A 259 29.11 11.23 19.88
C ILE A 259 30.34 11.37 18.97
N PRO A 260 31.57 11.61 19.48
CA PRO A 260 32.75 11.72 18.61
C PRO A 260 33.00 10.44 17.80
N ARG A 261 32.93 9.26 18.43
CA ARG A 261 33.16 7.96 17.79
C ARG A 261 32.17 7.73 16.64
N ILE A 262 30.89 8.00 16.89
CA ILE A 262 29.82 7.79 15.92
C ILE A 262 29.94 8.77 14.75
N LEU A 263 30.26 10.04 15.04
CA LEU A 263 30.41 11.02 13.98
C LEU A 263 31.65 10.76 13.13
N ASP A 264 32.74 10.28 13.72
CA ASP A 264 33.94 9.92 12.96
C ASP A 264 33.69 8.69 12.08
N HIS A 265 33.00 7.66 12.59
CA HIS A 265 32.53 6.52 11.78
C HIS A 265 31.61 6.97 10.64
N ALA A 266 30.66 7.87 10.92
CA ALA A 266 29.77 8.43 9.88
C ALA A 266 30.55 9.17 8.79
N VAL A 267 31.64 9.87 9.12
CA VAL A 267 32.51 10.53 8.14
C VAL A 267 33.31 9.50 7.33
N GLU A 268 33.80 8.44 7.97
CA GLU A 268 34.57 7.37 7.32
C GLU A 268 33.73 6.65 6.26
N ILE A 269 32.50 6.27 6.59
CA ILE A 269 31.62 5.52 5.68
C ILE A 269 30.85 6.40 4.70
N ALA A 270 30.95 7.74 4.79
CA ALA A 270 30.12 8.68 4.04
C ALA A 270 30.13 8.47 2.51
N HIS A 271 31.27 8.02 1.98
CA HIS A 271 31.43 7.75 0.55
C HIS A 271 30.76 6.43 0.12
N ASP A 272 30.94 5.38 0.91
CA ASP A 272 30.52 4.02 0.57
C ASP A 272 29.08 3.72 1.01
N ASN A 273 28.63 4.36 2.09
CA ASN A 273 27.33 4.18 2.69
C ASN A 273 26.74 5.51 3.21
N SER A 274 26.35 6.36 2.25
CA SER A 274 25.79 7.69 2.51
C SER A 274 24.54 7.67 3.40
N ILE A 275 23.73 6.61 3.35
CA ILE A 275 22.52 6.50 4.16
C ILE A 275 22.83 6.21 5.64
N SER A 276 23.74 5.28 5.92
CA SER A 276 24.23 5.04 7.29
C SER A 276 24.82 6.31 7.88
N ALA A 277 25.71 6.97 7.12
CA ALA A 277 26.32 8.23 7.54
C ALA A 277 25.28 9.32 7.85
N HIS A 278 24.26 9.47 7.00
CA HIS A 278 23.18 10.43 7.21
C HIS A 278 22.37 10.14 8.49
N ILE A 279 22.02 8.88 8.74
CA ILE A 279 21.25 8.47 9.92
C ILE A 279 22.07 8.68 11.19
N LEU A 280 23.34 8.29 11.21
CA LEU A 280 24.24 8.50 12.34
C LEU A 280 24.43 9.99 12.65
N ALA A 281 24.67 10.81 11.63
CA ALA A 281 24.79 12.26 11.80
C ALA A 281 23.49 12.89 12.33
N SER A 282 22.33 12.44 11.83
CA SER A 282 21.02 12.89 12.30
C SER A 282 20.77 12.50 13.75
N LEU A 283 21.17 11.30 14.15
CA LEU A 283 21.07 10.83 15.52
C LEU A 283 21.96 11.66 16.46
N VAL A 284 23.21 11.96 16.05
CA VAL A 284 24.10 12.87 16.82
C VAL A 284 23.45 14.22 17.08
N ILE A 285 22.82 14.83 16.07
CA ILE A 285 22.13 16.12 16.20
C ILE A 285 20.98 16.04 17.22
N LYS A 286 20.24 14.93 17.22
CA LYS A 286 19.04 14.76 18.05
C LYS A 286 19.35 14.30 19.48
N SER A 287 20.38 13.49 19.67
CA SER A 287 20.76 12.95 20.97
C SER A 287 21.44 13.98 21.87
N ASN A 288 22.17 14.96 21.31
CA ASN A 288 22.73 16.08 22.08
C ASN A 288 22.83 17.36 21.21
N PRO A 289 21.75 18.15 21.12
CA PRO A 289 21.71 19.36 20.29
C PRO A 289 22.73 20.45 20.68
N ASP A 290 23.23 20.43 21.91
CA ASP A 290 24.18 21.43 22.44
C ASP A 290 25.66 21.02 22.23
N SER A 291 25.91 19.84 21.66
CA SER A 291 27.27 19.36 21.39
C SER A 291 27.98 20.24 20.36
N LYS A 292 29.28 20.52 20.60
CA LYS A 292 30.14 21.27 19.67
C LYS A 292 30.28 20.59 18.30
N LEU A 293 29.98 19.30 18.22
CA LEU A 293 30.06 18.49 17.00
C LEU A 293 28.79 18.53 16.14
N VAL A 294 27.70 19.13 16.63
CA VAL A 294 26.44 19.28 15.88
C VAL A 294 26.66 20.02 14.56
N LYS A 295 27.53 21.03 14.53
CA LYS A 295 27.87 21.72 13.28
C LYS A 295 28.52 20.78 12.26
N LYS A 296 29.49 19.96 12.68
CA LYS A 296 30.15 18.97 11.82
C LYS A 296 29.16 17.93 11.28
N ALA A 297 28.19 17.50 12.10
CA ALA A 297 27.12 16.61 11.66
C ALA A 297 26.19 17.26 10.62
N HIS A 298 25.81 18.53 10.80
CA HIS A 298 25.03 19.27 9.80
C HIS A 298 25.79 19.46 8.49
N ASP A 299 27.09 19.78 8.56
CA ASP A 299 27.95 19.93 7.38
C ASP A 299 28.04 18.59 6.61
N LEU A 300 28.21 17.46 7.31
CA LEU A 300 28.18 16.13 6.71
C LEU A 300 26.85 15.82 6.01
N ILE A 301 25.71 16.06 6.66
CA ILE A 301 24.38 15.84 6.06
C ILE A 301 24.21 16.68 4.79
N LYS A 302 24.69 17.92 4.81
CA LYS A 302 24.63 18.83 3.67
C LYS A 302 25.46 18.30 2.50
N ASP A 303 26.66 17.78 2.76
CA ASP A 303 27.54 17.21 1.74
C ASP A 303 26.94 15.93 1.15
N LEU A 304 26.35 15.06 1.98
CA LEU A 304 25.63 13.85 1.54
C LEU A 304 24.39 14.15 0.69
N SER A 305 23.82 15.35 0.82
CA SER A 305 22.64 15.79 0.06
C SER A 305 22.99 16.31 -1.35
N ILE A 306 24.29 16.41 -1.70
CA ILE A 306 24.74 16.87 -3.01
C ILE A 306 24.59 15.70 -4.02
N PRO A 307 23.78 15.84 -5.09
CA PRO A 307 23.50 14.73 -5.99
C PRO A 307 24.74 14.22 -6.73
N SER A 308 24.86 12.91 -6.85
CA SER A 308 25.87 12.25 -7.70
C SER A 308 25.84 12.78 -9.15
N ALA A 309 27.01 12.84 -9.79
CA ALA A 309 27.17 13.29 -11.18
C ALA A 309 26.42 12.42 -12.20
N ASN A 310 26.06 11.18 -11.85
CA ASN A 310 25.34 10.23 -12.70
C ASN A 310 23.82 10.43 -12.63
N LYS A 311 23.30 11.44 -13.35
CA LYS A 311 21.86 11.72 -13.43
C LYS A 311 21.10 10.75 -14.34
N LEU A 312 19.88 10.36 -13.94
CA LEU A 312 18.92 9.76 -14.84
C LEU A 312 18.64 10.75 -15.98
N GLU A 313 18.63 10.25 -17.22
CA GLU A 313 18.26 11.08 -18.37
C GLU A 313 16.86 11.67 -18.15
N SER A 314 16.79 12.99 -18.02
CA SER A 314 15.51 13.68 -17.89
C SER A 314 14.79 13.67 -19.24
N ARG A 315 13.60 13.08 -19.29
CA ARG A 315 12.69 13.28 -20.42
C ARG A 315 11.76 14.44 -20.12
N THR A 316 11.84 15.50 -20.92
CA THR A 316 10.91 16.62 -20.82
C THR A 316 9.51 16.19 -21.28
N ILE A 317 8.52 16.36 -20.42
CA ILE A 317 7.11 16.29 -20.81
C ILE A 317 6.87 17.45 -21.78
N LEU A 318 6.48 17.15 -23.02
CA LEU A 318 6.43 18.15 -24.09
C LEU A 318 5.32 19.19 -23.85
N LYS A 319 4.22 18.77 -23.21
CA LYS A 319 3.08 19.60 -22.79
C LYS A 319 2.37 18.95 -21.60
N ASN A 320 1.80 19.75 -20.69
CA ASN A 320 0.91 19.23 -19.64
C ASN A 320 -0.32 18.49 -20.24
N GLY A 321 -0.75 18.90 -21.44
CA GLY A 321 -1.74 18.22 -22.29
C GLY A 321 -3.19 18.50 -21.89
N ASP A 322 -4.12 18.22 -22.81
CA ASP A 322 -5.57 18.40 -22.60
C ASP A 322 -6.05 17.74 -21.29
N GLY A 323 -7.05 18.32 -20.61
CA GLY A 323 -7.64 17.80 -19.38
C GLY A 323 -6.72 17.89 -18.15
N GLU A 324 -5.85 18.89 -18.08
CA GLU A 324 -4.96 19.10 -16.93
C GLU A 324 -5.72 19.35 -15.62
N ASP A 325 -6.83 20.09 -15.70
CA ASP A 325 -7.72 20.41 -14.59
C ASP A 325 -8.44 19.18 -14.02
N LEU A 326 -8.53 18.08 -14.79
CA LEU A 326 -9.15 16.82 -14.38
C LEU A 326 -8.23 15.90 -13.56
N PHE A 327 -6.93 16.18 -13.54
CA PHE A 327 -5.96 15.31 -12.89
C PHE A 327 -5.05 16.08 -11.95
N GLY A 328 -4.77 15.50 -10.79
CA GLY A 328 -4.12 16.18 -9.69
C GLY A 328 -5.00 16.22 -8.46
N LEU A 329 -4.65 17.09 -7.52
CA LEU A 329 -5.18 17.10 -6.16
C LEU A 329 -5.92 18.39 -5.81
N GLU A 330 -6.36 19.16 -6.81
CA GLU A 330 -7.09 20.41 -6.58
C GLU A 330 -8.47 20.16 -5.97
N LYS A 331 -9.22 19.19 -6.52
CA LYS A 331 -10.55 18.81 -6.04
C LYS A 331 -10.89 17.36 -6.38
N VAL A 332 -11.90 16.83 -5.68
CA VAL A 332 -12.61 15.62 -6.11
C VAL A 332 -13.76 16.07 -7.01
N HIS A 333 -13.74 15.64 -8.28
CA HIS A 333 -14.78 15.99 -9.24
C HIS A 333 -16.12 15.32 -8.90
N SER A 334 -17.22 15.84 -9.44
CA SER A 334 -18.55 15.24 -9.25
C SER A 334 -19.20 15.00 -10.60
N TYR A 335 -19.52 13.74 -10.88
CA TYR A 335 -20.11 13.32 -12.14
C TYR A 335 -21.46 12.66 -11.92
N HIS A 336 -22.34 12.86 -12.88
CA HIS A 336 -23.61 12.15 -12.95
C HIS A 336 -23.70 11.43 -14.30
N LEU A 337 -23.98 10.13 -14.23
CA LEU A 337 -24.14 9.27 -15.38
C LEU A 337 -25.58 8.75 -15.45
N GLU A 338 -26.29 9.10 -16.52
CA GLU A 338 -27.66 8.64 -16.77
C GLU A 338 -27.65 7.51 -17.79
N LEU A 339 -28.17 6.36 -17.38
CA LEU A 339 -28.29 5.13 -18.17
C LEU A 339 -29.75 4.69 -18.21
N SER A 340 -30.28 4.42 -19.41
CA SER A 340 -31.60 3.80 -19.55
C SER A 340 -31.58 2.35 -19.06
N ASN A 341 -32.76 1.79 -18.78
CA ASN A 341 -32.89 0.39 -18.38
C ASN A 341 -32.35 -0.55 -19.47
N GLU A 342 -32.57 -0.21 -20.75
CA GLU A 342 -32.06 -0.97 -21.89
C GLU A 342 -30.54 -0.93 -21.96
N ALA A 343 -29.93 0.24 -21.69
CA ALA A 343 -28.47 0.39 -21.63
C ALA A 343 -27.87 -0.45 -20.48
N ILE A 344 -28.51 -0.45 -19.31
CA ILE A 344 -28.10 -1.29 -18.17
C ILE A 344 -28.21 -2.78 -18.54
N GLN A 345 -29.30 -3.19 -19.16
CA GLN A 345 -29.48 -4.58 -19.61
C GLN A 345 -28.40 -4.99 -20.61
N GLN A 346 -28.09 -4.14 -21.59
CA GLN A 346 -27.01 -4.41 -22.55
C GLN A 346 -25.64 -4.52 -21.87
N LEU A 347 -25.34 -3.71 -20.86
CA LEU A 347 -24.12 -3.83 -20.07
C LEU A 347 -24.08 -5.12 -19.23
N HIS A 348 -25.23 -5.68 -18.86
CA HIS A 348 -25.28 -6.99 -18.21
C HIS A 348 -25.00 -8.14 -19.19
N GLU A 349 -25.55 -8.05 -20.41
CA GLU A 349 -25.42 -9.07 -21.45
C GLU A 349 -24.02 -9.07 -22.09
N ASP A 350 -23.51 -7.88 -22.45
CA ASP A 350 -22.15 -7.67 -22.96
C ASP A 350 -21.48 -6.48 -22.24
N PRO A 351 -20.79 -6.74 -21.11
CA PRO A 351 -20.13 -5.71 -20.30
C PRO A 351 -19.10 -4.86 -21.04
N LYS A 352 -18.54 -5.35 -22.15
CA LYS A 352 -17.53 -4.64 -22.94
C LYS A 352 -18.13 -3.84 -24.09
N HIS A 353 -19.41 -4.04 -24.40
CA HIS A 353 -20.13 -3.24 -25.37
C HIS A 353 -20.29 -1.79 -24.90
N TYR A 354 -20.15 -0.83 -25.81
CA TYR A 354 -20.45 0.57 -25.52
C TYR A 354 -21.94 0.83 -25.69
N VAL A 355 -22.60 1.26 -24.62
CA VAL A 355 -24.00 1.71 -24.62
C VAL A 355 -24.06 3.24 -24.61
N ARG A 356 -25.20 3.81 -25.05
CA ARG A 356 -25.44 5.26 -24.99
C ARG A 356 -25.80 5.67 -23.56
N ALA A 357 -25.30 6.84 -23.16
CA ALA A 357 -25.60 7.47 -21.88
C ALA A 357 -25.56 8.99 -22.00
N ILE A 358 -26.07 9.68 -20.97
CA ILE A 358 -25.82 11.11 -20.76
C ILE A 358 -24.81 11.23 -19.60
N PHE A 359 -23.77 12.02 -19.80
CA PHE A 359 -22.77 12.32 -18.77
C PHE A 359 -22.81 13.80 -18.41
N ARG A 360 -22.71 14.12 -17.12
CA ARG A 360 -22.73 15.50 -16.63
C ARG A 360 -21.58 15.77 -15.67
N GLU A 361 -21.06 16.99 -15.74
CA GLU A 361 -20.21 17.61 -14.71
C GLU A 361 -20.77 19.00 -14.41
N GLY A 362 -21.36 19.18 -13.23
CA GLY A 362 -22.11 20.41 -12.94
C GLY A 362 -23.24 20.63 -13.95
N ASP A 363 -23.25 21.80 -14.59
CA ASP A 363 -24.25 22.19 -15.59
C ASP A 363 -23.88 21.71 -17.01
N ASP A 364 -22.66 21.21 -17.23
CA ASP A 364 -22.23 20.72 -18.53
C ASP A 364 -22.83 19.35 -18.83
N ILE A 365 -23.45 19.20 -20.01
CA ILE A 365 -24.15 18.00 -20.45
C ILE A 365 -23.49 17.45 -21.72
N TYR A 366 -23.12 16.17 -21.66
CA TYR A 366 -22.60 15.41 -22.78
C TYR A 366 -23.59 14.31 -23.12
N GLU A 367 -24.38 14.55 -24.16
CA GLU A 367 -25.33 13.57 -24.70
C GLU A 367 -24.61 12.53 -25.57
N ASP A 368 -25.21 11.34 -25.64
CA ASP A 368 -24.77 10.25 -26.53
C ASP A 368 -23.29 9.84 -26.32
N VAL A 369 -22.84 9.83 -25.06
CA VAL A 369 -21.52 9.29 -24.73
C VAL A 369 -21.56 7.77 -24.76
N GLY A 370 -20.44 7.14 -25.12
CA GLY A 370 -20.29 5.69 -25.01
C GLY A 370 -19.83 5.28 -23.62
N VAL A 371 -20.55 4.39 -22.96
CA VAL A 371 -20.18 3.80 -21.67
C VAL A 371 -20.03 2.30 -21.80
N ARG A 372 -18.99 1.73 -21.20
CA ARG A 372 -18.85 0.28 -21.02
C ARG A 372 -18.27 -0.05 -19.66
N LEU A 373 -18.45 -1.29 -19.20
CA LEU A 373 -17.80 -1.78 -17.99
C LEU A 373 -16.32 -2.08 -18.26
N LYS A 374 -15.49 -1.79 -17.25
CA LYS A 374 -14.04 -2.08 -17.20
C LYS A 374 -13.75 -3.09 -16.08
N GLY A 375 -12.58 -3.71 -16.18
CA GLY A 375 -12.08 -4.69 -15.22
C GLY A 375 -11.84 -6.04 -15.89
N GLY A 376 -10.91 -6.79 -15.33
CA GLY A 376 -10.61 -8.18 -15.70
C GLY A 376 -10.73 -9.08 -14.48
N HIS A 377 -9.89 -10.11 -14.41
CA HIS A 377 -9.77 -10.92 -13.21
C HIS A 377 -9.43 -10.03 -12.00
N GLY A 378 -10.09 -10.25 -10.86
CA GLY A 378 -9.89 -9.47 -9.63
C GLY A 378 -10.69 -8.15 -9.55
N SER A 379 -10.67 -7.33 -10.60
CA SER A 379 -11.24 -5.96 -10.59
C SER A 379 -12.65 -5.83 -11.17
N PHE A 380 -13.05 -6.72 -12.08
CA PHE A 380 -14.36 -6.63 -12.72
C PHE A 380 -15.49 -6.79 -11.70
N ARG A 381 -16.49 -5.92 -11.80
CA ARG A 381 -17.70 -5.91 -10.99
C ARG A 381 -18.88 -5.56 -11.89
N MET A 382 -19.96 -6.31 -11.77
CA MET A 382 -21.18 -6.09 -12.55
C MET A 382 -21.94 -4.85 -12.02
N LEU A 383 -22.70 -4.18 -12.88
CA LEU A 383 -23.61 -3.09 -12.47
C LEU A 383 -24.94 -3.68 -11.96
N ASP A 384 -24.89 -4.50 -10.91
CA ASP A 384 -26.01 -5.34 -10.46
C ASP A 384 -26.76 -4.82 -9.22
N GLY A 385 -26.44 -3.62 -8.76
CA GLY A 385 -27.03 -3.09 -7.54
C GLY A 385 -26.33 -3.51 -6.23
N ASN A 386 -25.36 -4.42 -6.28
CA ASN A 386 -24.62 -4.94 -5.11
C ASN A 386 -23.11 -4.74 -5.20
N SER A 387 -22.59 -4.49 -6.41
CA SER A 387 -21.18 -4.28 -6.67
C SER A 387 -20.88 -2.87 -7.18
N LYS A 388 -19.62 -2.44 -7.03
CA LYS A 388 -19.11 -1.17 -7.58
C LYS A 388 -18.35 -1.41 -8.90
N ALA A 389 -19.03 -1.22 -10.01
CA ALA A 389 -18.50 -1.39 -11.36
C ALA A 389 -17.47 -0.31 -11.71
N ALA A 390 -16.49 -0.64 -12.56
CA ALA A 390 -15.58 0.34 -13.16
C ALA A 390 -16.04 0.68 -14.58
N PHE A 391 -15.76 1.90 -15.06
CA PHE A 391 -16.26 2.39 -16.34
C PHE A 391 -15.15 2.91 -17.25
N THR A 392 -15.35 2.73 -18.56
CA THR A 392 -14.70 3.56 -19.58
C THR A 392 -15.77 4.44 -20.22
N ILE A 393 -15.60 5.76 -20.14
CA ILE A 393 -16.51 6.74 -20.72
C ILE A 393 -15.83 7.36 -21.94
N LYS A 394 -16.43 7.19 -23.11
CA LYS A 394 -15.92 7.64 -24.40
C LYS A 394 -16.89 8.61 -25.05
N PHE A 395 -16.61 9.90 -24.88
CA PHE A 395 -17.43 11.01 -25.38
C PHE A 395 -17.58 10.97 -26.89
N ASN A 396 -16.52 10.61 -27.62
CA ASN A 396 -16.57 10.58 -29.08
C ASN A 396 -16.99 9.23 -29.68
N HIS A 397 -17.68 8.36 -28.92
CA HIS A 397 -18.08 7.04 -29.42
C HIS A 397 -19.20 7.16 -30.47
N PHE A 398 -20.31 7.82 -30.12
CA PHE A 398 -21.45 8.00 -31.02
C PHE A 398 -21.49 9.40 -31.66
N VAL A 399 -20.96 10.41 -30.98
CA VAL A 399 -20.85 11.78 -31.50
C VAL A 399 -19.40 12.07 -31.93
N LYS A 400 -19.14 12.01 -33.23
CA LYS A 400 -17.79 12.24 -33.76
C LYS A 400 -17.31 13.65 -33.41
N GLY A 401 -16.19 13.73 -32.69
CA GLY A 401 -15.55 15.01 -32.37
C GLY A 401 -15.84 15.53 -30.96
N GLN A 402 -16.87 15.03 -30.27
CA GLN A 402 -17.15 15.43 -28.88
C GLN A 402 -15.94 15.18 -27.96
N ARG A 403 -15.70 16.06 -26.99
CA ARG A 403 -14.57 16.04 -26.07
C ARG A 403 -15.03 16.48 -24.69
N PHE A 404 -14.42 15.92 -23.66
CA PHE A 404 -14.56 16.32 -22.25
C PHE A 404 -13.22 16.87 -21.78
N HIS A 405 -13.15 18.17 -21.50
CA HIS A 405 -11.88 18.89 -21.21
C HIS A 405 -10.77 18.58 -22.24
N GLY A 406 -11.13 18.53 -23.51
CA GLY A 406 -10.22 18.18 -24.62
C GLY A 406 -9.90 16.68 -24.76
N LEU A 407 -10.32 15.82 -23.82
CA LEU A 407 -10.13 14.37 -23.87
C LEU A 407 -11.24 13.66 -24.64
N ARG A 408 -10.88 12.57 -25.33
CA ARG A 408 -11.87 11.67 -25.98
C ARG A 408 -12.54 10.69 -25.04
N ARG A 409 -11.86 10.34 -23.95
CA ARG A 409 -12.32 9.35 -22.98
C ARG A 409 -11.60 9.51 -21.66
N ILE A 410 -12.30 9.13 -20.60
CA ILE A 410 -11.78 8.97 -19.24
C ILE A 410 -12.04 7.56 -18.75
N ILE A 411 -11.29 7.14 -17.73
CA ILE A 411 -11.47 5.86 -17.06
C ILE A 411 -11.83 6.14 -15.60
N LEU A 412 -12.86 5.46 -15.10
CA LEU A 412 -13.25 5.50 -13.70
C LEU A 412 -13.00 4.11 -13.09
N ASN A 413 -11.86 3.95 -12.40
CA ASN A 413 -11.50 2.72 -11.70
C ASN A 413 -12.21 2.65 -10.34
N ASN A 414 -12.81 1.50 -10.04
CA ASN A 414 -13.58 1.26 -8.81
C ASN A 414 -12.71 1.08 -7.55
N ALA A 415 -11.38 1.03 -7.72
CA ALA A 415 -10.36 0.80 -6.69
C ALA A 415 -10.56 -0.49 -5.88
N VAL A 416 -11.29 -1.49 -6.36
CA VAL A 416 -11.69 -2.67 -5.56
C VAL A 416 -10.52 -3.56 -5.10
N GLN A 417 -9.33 -3.38 -5.67
CA GLN A 417 -8.09 -4.04 -5.24
C GLN A 417 -7.10 -3.11 -4.52
N ASP A 418 -7.39 -1.80 -4.44
CA ASP A 418 -6.60 -0.80 -3.71
C ASP A 418 -7.44 -0.11 -2.62
N PRO A 419 -7.39 -0.57 -1.35
CA PRO A 419 -8.07 0.08 -0.22
C PRO A 419 -7.65 1.53 0.04
N THR A 420 -6.47 1.94 -0.42
CA THR A 420 -5.97 3.30 -0.21
C THR A 420 -6.52 4.30 -1.23
N TYR A 421 -6.91 3.85 -2.43
CA TYR A 421 -7.17 4.72 -3.60
C TYR A 421 -5.95 5.56 -4.04
N MET A 422 -4.75 5.31 -3.50
CA MET A 422 -3.55 6.12 -3.73
C MET A 422 -2.48 5.42 -4.58
N SER A 423 -2.56 4.09 -4.74
CA SER A 423 -1.48 3.31 -5.34
C SER A 423 -1.17 3.75 -6.77
N GLU A 424 -2.19 3.92 -7.61
CA GLU A 424 -2.01 4.40 -9.00
C GLU A 424 -1.45 5.83 -9.04
N TYR A 425 -1.91 6.72 -8.15
CA TYR A 425 -1.44 8.12 -8.10
C TYR A 425 0.06 8.17 -7.76
N ILE A 426 0.48 7.49 -6.70
CA ILE A 426 1.86 7.46 -6.24
C ILE A 426 2.74 6.71 -7.24
N GLY A 427 2.32 5.52 -7.69
CA GLY A 427 3.02 4.71 -8.67
C GLY A 427 3.29 5.46 -9.96
N TYR A 428 2.25 5.98 -10.62
CA TYR A 428 2.43 6.72 -11.87
C TYR A 428 3.20 8.03 -11.68
N SER A 429 3.11 8.69 -10.52
CA SER A 429 3.98 9.82 -10.17
C SER A 429 5.46 9.43 -10.21
N LEU A 430 5.82 8.27 -9.62
CA LEU A 430 7.19 7.76 -9.65
C LEU A 430 7.65 7.39 -11.06
N PHE A 431 6.81 6.73 -11.87
CA PHE A 431 7.15 6.42 -13.27
C PHE A 431 7.42 7.70 -14.08
N ARG A 432 6.59 8.73 -13.94
CA ARG A 432 6.82 10.03 -14.60
C ARG A 432 8.12 10.68 -14.12
N ARG A 433 8.42 10.64 -12.82
CA ARG A 433 9.69 11.15 -12.26
C ARG A 433 10.91 10.41 -12.80
N ALA A 434 10.77 9.11 -13.10
CA ALA A 434 11.79 8.30 -13.77
C ALA A 434 11.82 8.49 -15.31
N GLY A 435 11.06 9.44 -15.86
CA GLY A 435 11.01 9.68 -17.30
C GLY A 435 10.34 8.55 -18.11
N VAL A 436 9.57 7.69 -17.45
CA VAL A 436 8.72 6.67 -18.08
C VAL A 436 7.33 7.27 -18.29
N PRO A 437 6.74 7.20 -19.50
CA PRO A 437 5.37 7.65 -19.73
C PRO A 437 4.42 6.97 -18.75
N ALA A 438 3.52 7.70 -18.10
CA ALA A 438 2.51 7.07 -17.24
C ALA A 438 1.25 7.96 -17.11
N PRO A 439 0.06 7.36 -16.99
CA PRO A 439 -1.20 8.09 -16.88
C PRO A 439 -1.22 9.10 -15.73
N ARG A 440 -1.90 10.24 -15.91
CA ARG A 440 -2.30 11.11 -14.80
C ARG A 440 -3.49 10.52 -14.04
N ILE A 441 -3.60 10.88 -12.77
CA ILE A 441 -4.64 10.41 -11.85
C ILE A 441 -5.33 11.61 -11.21
N GLY A 442 -6.66 11.54 -11.11
CA GLY A 442 -7.51 12.42 -10.32
C GLY A 442 -8.55 11.61 -9.56
N TYR A 443 -9.51 12.27 -8.93
CA TYR A 443 -10.55 11.63 -8.14
C TYR A 443 -11.93 12.18 -8.49
N ALA A 444 -12.94 11.31 -8.47
CA ALA A 444 -14.31 11.73 -8.76
C ALA A 444 -15.34 11.00 -7.89
N MET A 445 -16.41 11.70 -7.52
CA MET A 445 -17.64 11.15 -6.99
C MET A 445 -18.59 10.90 -8.14
N LEU A 446 -19.12 9.67 -8.24
CA LEU A 446 -20.07 9.31 -9.29
C LEU A 446 -21.47 9.08 -8.70
N ALA A 447 -22.48 9.67 -9.33
CA ALA A 447 -23.87 9.26 -9.24
C ALA A 447 -24.29 8.54 -10.52
N ILE A 448 -25.08 7.46 -10.39
CA ILE A 448 -25.67 6.76 -11.53
C ILE A 448 -27.18 6.89 -11.42
N ASN A 449 -27.81 7.48 -12.43
CA ASN A 449 -29.20 7.89 -12.37
C ASN A 449 -29.45 8.70 -11.07
N GLN A 450 -30.54 8.42 -10.35
CA GLN A 450 -30.90 9.18 -9.16
C GLN A 450 -30.11 8.78 -7.90
N GLU A 451 -29.16 7.85 -7.99
CA GLU A 451 -28.50 7.24 -6.83
C GLU A 451 -26.99 7.57 -6.77
N PRO A 452 -26.47 8.00 -5.61
CA PRO A 452 -25.04 8.08 -5.37
C PRO A 452 -24.37 6.70 -5.49
N TYR A 453 -23.29 6.61 -6.27
CA TYR A 453 -22.61 5.35 -6.53
C TYR A 453 -21.26 5.22 -5.82
N GLY A 454 -20.47 6.29 -5.80
CA GLY A 454 -19.32 6.44 -4.90
C GLY A 454 -18.07 7.06 -5.52
N MET A 455 -16.98 7.09 -4.74
CA MET A 455 -15.67 7.62 -5.17
C MET A 455 -14.94 6.72 -6.18
N TYR A 456 -14.28 7.31 -7.17
CA TYR A 456 -13.49 6.64 -8.20
C TYR A 456 -12.09 7.22 -8.28
N VAL A 457 -11.13 6.35 -8.61
CA VAL A 457 -9.84 6.78 -9.14
C VAL A 457 -10.05 7.10 -10.62
N GLN A 458 -9.94 8.37 -10.99
CA GLN A 458 -10.04 8.83 -12.37
C GLN A 458 -8.68 8.70 -13.05
N VAL A 459 -8.59 7.79 -14.02
CA VAL A 459 -7.35 7.50 -14.75
C VAL A 459 -7.39 8.13 -16.14
N GLU A 460 -6.31 8.79 -16.52
CA GLU A 460 -6.11 9.27 -17.88
C GLU A 460 -6.06 8.07 -18.86
N ALA A 461 -6.96 8.07 -19.84
CA ALA A 461 -6.98 7.01 -20.82
C ALA A 461 -5.75 7.08 -21.75
N VAL A 462 -4.97 5.99 -21.77
CA VAL A 462 -3.86 5.82 -22.72
C VAL A 462 -4.43 5.80 -24.14
N SER A 463 -4.29 6.93 -24.83
CA SER A 463 -4.85 7.20 -26.15
C SER A 463 -3.91 8.13 -26.91
N LYS A 464 -4.27 8.58 -28.13
CA LYS A 464 -3.43 9.59 -28.81
C LYS A 464 -3.35 10.91 -28.03
N ASP A 465 -4.31 11.23 -27.13
CA ASP A 465 -4.25 12.47 -26.34
C ASP A 465 -3.18 12.33 -25.24
N PHE A 466 -3.09 11.16 -24.61
CA PHE A 466 -1.97 10.80 -23.75
C PHE A 466 -0.63 10.85 -24.51
N LEU A 467 -0.55 10.25 -25.71
CA LEU A 467 0.71 10.22 -26.47
C LEU A 467 1.21 11.62 -26.84
N LYS A 468 0.32 12.59 -27.13
CA LYS A 468 0.72 13.99 -27.44
C LYS A 468 1.50 14.67 -26.33
N ARG A 469 1.40 14.20 -25.08
CA ARG A 469 2.17 14.75 -23.96
C ARG A 469 3.61 14.29 -23.94
N TRP A 470 3.87 13.10 -24.47
CA TRP A 470 5.15 12.40 -24.39
C TRP A 470 5.91 12.37 -25.71
N TYR A 471 5.20 12.54 -26.83
CA TYR A 471 5.73 12.32 -28.17
C TYR A 471 5.32 13.43 -29.14
N THR A 472 6.26 13.84 -29.99
CA THR A 472 6.04 14.76 -31.11
C THR A 472 5.20 14.11 -32.21
N LYS A 473 5.29 12.78 -32.35
CA LYS A 473 4.54 11.95 -33.31
C LYS A 473 3.70 10.92 -32.57
N THR A 474 2.42 10.79 -32.92
CA THR A 474 1.41 9.94 -32.22
C THR A 474 0.80 8.86 -33.10
N GLU A 475 1.39 8.64 -34.28
CA GLU A 475 0.88 7.77 -35.34
C GLU A 475 1.48 6.36 -35.23
N GLY A 476 2.41 6.15 -34.30
CA GLY A 476 3.00 4.85 -34.00
C GLY A 476 1.99 3.86 -33.47
N ASN A 477 2.36 2.58 -33.52
CA ASN A 477 1.52 1.54 -32.94
C ASN A 477 1.64 1.58 -31.41
N LEU A 478 0.48 1.64 -30.76
CA LEU A 478 0.31 1.46 -29.32
C LEU A 478 -0.27 0.08 -29.07
N TYR A 479 0.46 -0.72 -28.31
CA TYR A 479 0.08 -2.07 -27.90
C TYR A 479 -0.23 -2.12 -26.41
N GLU A 480 -1.09 -3.07 -26.04
CA GLU A 480 -1.46 -3.41 -24.68
C GLU A 480 -1.17 -4.89 -24.44
N GLY A 481 -0.54 -5.21 -23.30
CA GLY A 481 -0.51 -6.58 -22.78
C GLY A 481 -1.90 -7.02 -22.28
N PRO A 482 -2.15 -8.32 -22.08
CA PRO A 482 -1.16 -9.30 -21.64
C PRO A 482 -0.36 -9.94 -22.77
N MET A 483 0.51 -10.89 -22.40
CA MET A 483 1.46 -11.67 -23.23
C MET A 483 2.84 -11.03 -23.38
N ASP A 484 3.85 -11.87 -23.64
CA ASP A 484 5.19 -11.42 -23.94
C ASP A 484 5.30 -10.90 -25.39
N VAL A 485 6.33 -10.08 -25.65
CA VAL A 485 6.62 -9.54 -26.99
C VAL A 485 6.90 -10.62 -28.05
N THR A 486 7.29 -11.82 -27.63
CA THR A 486 7.47 -12.99 -28.52
C THR A 486 6.15 -13.53 -29.05
N GLU A 487 5.06 -13.33 -28.31
CA GLU A 487 3.69 -13.70 -28.67
C GLU A 487 2.97 -12.58 -29.45
N TRP A 488 3.73 -11.85 -30.26
CA TRP A 488 3.31 -10.63 -30.95
C TRP A 488 1.98 -10.69 -31.74
N ARG A 489 1.47 -11.88 -32.05
CA ARG A 489 0.17 -12.07 -32.73
C ARG A 489 -1.02 -11.79 -31.82
N GLU A 490 -0.88 -12.14 -30.54
CA GLU A 490 -1.95 -12.08 -29.54
C GLU A 490 -1.97 -10.74 -28.78
N MET A 491 -0.95 -9.89 -28.99
CA MET A 491 -0.92 -8.56 -28.38
C MET A 491 -2.01 -7.65 -28.96
N ASP A 492 -2.73 -6.99 -28.05
CA ASP A 492 -3.79 -6.05 -28.39
C ASP A 492 -3.21 -4.80 -29.02
N LEU A 493 -3.69 -4.46 -30.22
CA LEU A 493 -3.32 -3.25 -30.92
C LEU A 493 -4.39 -2.17 -30.62
N ASP A 494 -4.03 -1.22 -29.77
CA ASP A 494 -4.96 -0.25 -29.19
C ASP A 494 -5.13 1.01 -30.06
N SER A 495 -4.16 1.25 -30.95
CA SER A 495 -4.19 2.26 -32.00
C SER A 495 -4.42 1.63 -33.38
N ASN A 496 -4.95 2.37 -34.36
CA ASN A 496 -4.98 1.90 -35.76
C ASN A 496 -5.72 0.56 -35.99
N GLN A 497 -6.72 0.20 -35.17
CA GLN A 497 -7.48 -1.06 -35.21
C GLN A 497 -8.13 -1.41 -36.57
N GLY A 498 -8.25 -0.45 -37.50
CA GLY A 498 -8.72 -0.68 -38.89
C GLY A 498 -7.62 -0.85 -39.94
N ARG A 499 -6.34 -0.87 -39.54
CA ARG A 499 -5.15 -1.04 -40.39
C ARG A 499 -4.09 -1.84 -39.64
N GLU A 500 -4.48 -2.99 -39.09
CA GLU A 500 -3.61 -3.80 -38.25
C GLU A 500 -2.30 -4.16 -38.96
N ASN A 501 -1.19 -3.61 -38.47
CA ASN A 501 0.12 -3.85 -39.02
C ASN A 501 1.12 -4.07 -37.89
N ARG A 502 1.26 -5.34 -37.47
CA ARG A 502 2.18 -5.79 -36.42
C ARG A 502 3.60 -6.11 -36.93
N ARG A 503 4.03 -5.54 -38.07
CA ARG A 503 5.35 -5.84 -38.68
C ARG A 503 6.52 -5.41 -37.79
N ASP A 504 6.34 -4.33 -37.04
CA ASP A 504 7.25 -3.82 -36.03
C ASP A 504 7.48 -4.83 -34.89
N LEU A 505 6.41 -5.35 -34.27
CA LEU A 505 6.52 -6.38 -33.22
C LEU A 505 7.09 -7.68 -33.76
N ARG A 506 6.64 -8.14 -34.94
CA ARG A 506 7.21 -9.33 -35.57
C ARG A 506 8.71 -9.18 -35.83
N ARG A 507 9.18 -7.98 -36.18
CA ARG A 507 10.61 -7.70 -36.35
C ARG A 507 11.33 -7.76 -35.01
N LEU A 508 10.76 -7.19 -33.94
CA LEU A 508 11.31 -7.29 -32.59
C LEU A 508 11.44 -8.75 -32.14
N ALA A 509 10.36 -9.53 -32.22
CA ALA A 509 10.35 -10.95 -31.84
C ALA A 509 11.43 -11.75 -32.59
N LYS A 510 11.53 -11.60 -33.92
CA LYS A 510 12.58 -12.25 -34.73
C LYS A 510 13.99 -11.78 -34.40
N SER A 511 14.17 -10.54 -33.95
CA SER A 511 15.47 -10.04 -33.52
C SER A 511 15.85 -10.58 -32.16
N ILE A 512 14.88 -10.77 -31.26
CA ILE A 512 15.09 -11.43 -29.96
C ILE A 512 15.53 -12.89 -30.17
N GLU A 513 14.85 -13.63 -31.05
CA GLU A 513 15.20 -15.03 -31.39
C GLU A 513 16.65 -15.19 -31.90
N LYS A 514 17.23 -14.13 -32.47
CA LYS A 514 18.58 -14.14 -33.06
C LYS A 514 19.62 -13.43 -32.21
N ALA A 515 19.22 -12.84 -31.09
CA ALA A 515 20.10 -12.07 -30.24
C ALA A 515 21.11 -12.99 -29.54
N ASP A 516 22.30 -12.47 -29.25
CA ASP A 516 23.31 -13.20 -28.48
C ASP A 516 22.82 -13.47 -27.05
N GLU A 517 23.10 -14.65 -26.50
CA GLU A 517 22.63 -15.04 -25.17
C GLU A 517 23.28 -14.23 -24.05
N ASN A 518 24.53 -13.78 -24.22
CA ASN A 518 25.29 -13.07 -23.18
C ASN A 518 25.16 -11.54 -23.32
N ASN A 519 24.99 -11.04 -24.54
CA ASN A 519 24.85 -9.63 -24.84
C ASN A 519 23.75 -9.35 -25.89
N PRO A 520 22.48 -9.64 -25.57
CA PRO A 520 21.38 -9.46 -26.52
C PRO A 520 21.18 -7.98 -26.87
N TRP A 521 21.48 -7.09 -25.94
CA TRP A 521 21.26 -5.65 -26.05
C TRP A 521 22.07 -4.99 -27.17
N GLU A 522 23.22 -5.55 -27.56
CA GLU A 522 24.01 -5.02 -28.67
C GLU A 522 23.23 -5.04 -30.00
N SER A 523 22.44 -6.09 -30.22
CA SER A 523 21.56 -6.22 -31.39
C SER A 523 20.21 -5.51 -31.21
N LEU A 524 19.70 -5.45 -29.96
CA LEU A 524 18.37 -4.92 -29.65
C LEU A 524 18.34 -3.40 -29.42
N LYS A 525 19.48 -2.73 -29.20
CA LYS A 525 19.55 -1.28 -28.90
C LYS A 525 18.91 -0.35 -29.93
N ASN A 526 18.74 -0.83 -31.17
CA ASN A 526 18.10 -0.11 -32.27
C ASN A 526 16.59 -0.38 -32.38
N LEU A 527 16.07 -1.33 -31.61
CA LEU A 527 14.66 -1.73 -31.60
C LEU A 527 13.98 -1.42 -30.28
N VAL A 528 14.70 -1.47 -29.16
CA VAL A 528 14.19 -1.17 -27.82
C VAL A 528 14.93 0.05 -27.28
N ASN A 529 14.19 0.99 -26.69
CA ASN A 529 14.79 2.08 -25.94
C ASN A 529 15.25 1.53 -24.59
N LEU A 530 16.50 1.05 -24.53
CA LEU A 530 17.05 0.38 -23.35
C LEU A 530 17.00 1.25 -22.10
N GLY A 531 17.25 2.56 -22.23
CA GLY A 531 17.13 3.47 -21.08
C GLY A 531 15.70 3.52 -20.53
N ASN A 532 14.70 3.71 -21.38
CA ASN A 532 13.30 3.69 -20.94
C ASN A 532 12.91 2.32 -20.36
N PHE A 533 13.32 1.23 -21.02
CA PHE A 533 12.98 -0.12 -20.60
C PHE A 533 13.62 -0.48 -19.24
N SER A 534 14.90 -0.17 -19.03
CA SER A 534 15.58 -0.48 -17.77
C SER A 534 14.99 0.30 -16.59
N ARG A 535 14.64 1.59 -16.79
CA ARG A 535 13.93 2.38 -15.77
C ARG A 535 12.54 1.84 -15.49
N PHE A 536 11.82 1.41 -16.52
CA PHE A 536 10.50 0.81 -16.36
C PHE A 536 10.56 -0.47 -15.51
N ILE A 537 11.45 -1.43 -15.84
CA ILE A 537 11.57 -2.69 -15.10
C ILE A 537 12.12 -2.48 -13.69
N ALA A 538 13.19 -1.69 -13.52
CA ALA A 538 13.75 -1.42 -12.20
C ALA A 538 12.73 -0.72 -11.29
N LEU A 539 11.94 0.21 -11.83
CA LEU A 539 10.90 0.86 -11.03
C LEU A 539 9.73 -0.08 -10.73
N GLU A 540 9.31 -0.94 -11.67
CA GLU A 540 8.30 -1.98 -11.46
C GLU A 540 8.65 -2.88 -10.26
N GLN A 541 9.91 -3.28 -10.18
CA GLN A 541 10.46 -4.05 -9.06
C GLN A 541 10.55 -3.22 -7.77
N LEU A 542 11.02 -1.97 -7.86
CA LEU A 542 11.12 -1.07 -6.71
C LEU A 542 9.76 -0.83 -6.03
N VAL A 543 8.71 -0.58 -6.80
CA VAL A 543 7.34 -0.37 -6.28
C VAL A 543 6.57 -1.68 -6.00
N ASN A 544 7.20 -2.83 -6.24
CA ASN A 544 6.60 -4.15 -6.10
C ASN A 544 5.27 -4.29 -6.88
N HIS A 545 5.26 -3.92 -8.16
CA HIS A 545 4.11 -4.17 -9.02
C HIS A 545 4.04 -5.67 -9.36
N TRP A 546 3.20 -6.42 -8.66
CA TRP A 546 3.28 -7.89 -8.68
C TRP A 546 2.92 -8.56 -10.02
N ASP A 547 2.04 -7.94 -10.83
CA ASP A 547 1.54 -8.49 -12.09
C ASP A 547 1.76 -7.55 -13.31
N GLY A 548 2.85 -6.77 -13.30
CA GLY A 548 3.28 -5.94 -14.42
C GLY A 548 3.98 -6.72 -15.54
N TYR A 549 4.85 -6.07 -16.31
CA TYR A 549 5.55 -6.71 -17.44
C TYR A 549 6.47 -7.86 -16.99
N THR A 550 7.01 -7.80 -15.77
CA THR A 550 7.75 -8.92 -15.17
C THR A 550 6.89 -10.19 -15.04
N GLN A 551 5.56 -10.11 -15.11
CA GLN A 551 4.64 -11.23 -15.27
C GLN A 551 3.84 -11.19 -16.60
N THR A 552 4.34 -10.44 -17.58
CA THR A 552 3.74 -10.29 -18.93
C THR A 552 2.31 -9.77 -18.93
N ASN A 553 1.95 -8.94 -17.96
CA ASN A 553 0.63 -8.34 -17.83
C ASN A 553 0.72 -6.84 -17.51
N ASN A 554 -0.39 -6.10 -17.54
CA ASN A 554 -0.49 -4.70 -17.08
C ASN A 554 0.61 -3.75 -17.59
N TYR A 555 0.92 -3.81 -18.89
CA TYR A 555 1.89 -2.91 -19.52
C TYR A 555 1.41 -2.46 -20.91
N ARG A 556 1.98 -1.36 -21.38
CA ARG A 556 1.80 -0.86 -22.75
C ARG A 556 3.15 -0.73 -23.45
N MET A 557 3.11 -0.82 -24.78
CA MET A 557 4.25 -0.55 -25.65
C MET A 557 3.89 0.45 -26.72
N TYR A 558 4.75 1.45 -26.93
CA TYR A 558 4.63 2.36 -28.06
C TYR A 558 5.81 2.22 -29.00
N HIS A 559 5.54 1.92 -30.28
CA HIS A 559 6.55 1.98 -31.32
C HIS A 559 6.72 3.42 -31.80
N ASN A 560 7.72 4.11 -31.25
CA ASN A 560 7.92 5.53 -31.48
C ASN A 560 8.35 5.80 -32.95
N PRO A 561 7.55 6.52 -33.77
CA PRO A 561 7.85 6.78 -35.17
C PRO A 561 9.09 7.63 -35.41
N GLU A 562 9.56 8.39 -34.42
CA GLU A 562 10.75 9.24 -34.51
C GLU A 562 12.02 8.42 -34.28
N THR A 563 12.10 7.73 -33.15
CA THR A 563 13.29 6.95 -32.77
C THR A 563 13.33 5.56 -33.41
N LYS A 564 12.18 5.08 -33.91
CA LYS A 564 11.95 3.70 -34.41
C LYS A 564 12.12 2.61 -33.35
N LYS A 565 12.15 2.99 -32.07
CA LYS A 565 12.31 2.09 -30.93
C LYS A 565 10.98 1.87 -30.20
N PHE A 566 10.86 0.72 -29.56
CA PHE A 566 9.81 0.43 -28.60
C PHE A 566 10.14 1.06 -27.25
N GLU A 567 9.12 1.66 -26.65
CA GLU A 567 9.13 2.20 -25.30
C GLU A 567 7.99 1.56 -24.51
N PHE A 568 8.26 1.23 -23.25
CA PHE A 568 7.38 0.51 -22.34
C PHE A 568 6.95 1.44 -21.22
N PHE A 569 5.73 1.20 -20.73
CA PHE A 569 5.17 1.92 -19.60
C PHE A 569 4.06 1.14 -18.91
N PRO A 570 3.78 1.44 -17.62
CA PRO A 570 2.83 0.67 -16.84
C PRO A 570 1.38 0.92 -17.28
N HIS A 571 0.56 -0.11 -17.08
CA HIS A 571 -0.91 -0.06 -17.07
C HIS A 571 -1.41 -0.69 -15.76
N GLY A 572 -2.67 -0.49 -15.37
CA GLY A 572 -3.29 -1.24 -14.25
C GLY A 572 -2.46 -1.31 -12.96
N ALA A 573 -1.93 -0.19 -12.49
CA ALA A 573 -0.95 -0.17 -11.39
C ALA A 573 -1.63 0.12 -10.03
N ASP A 574 -2.74 -0.56 -9.75
CA ASP A 574 -3.52 -0.40 -8.52
C ASP A 574 -3.03 -1.32 -7.39
N GLN A 575 -2.29 -2.38 -7.72
CA GLN A 575 -1.70 -3.30 -6.74
C GLN A 575 -0.18 -3.09 -6.63
N LEU A 576 0.20 -1.96 -6.04
CA LEU A 576 1.59 -1.61 -5.73
C LEU A 576 1.82 -1.62 -4.22
N PHE A 577 3.10 -1.63 -3.81
CA PHE A 577 3.51 -1.41 -2.42
C PHE A 577 2.97 -2.46 -1.42
N GLN A 578 2.68 -3.68 -1.88
CA GLN A 578 2.03 -4.71 -1.06
C GLN A 578 3.03 -5.61 -0.33
N ASP A 579 4.11 -6.01 -1.01
CA ASP A 579 5.17 -6.84 -0.42
C ASP A 579 6.48 -6.06 -0.30
N LEU A 580 6.70 -5.54 0.91
CA LEU A 580 7.92 -4.83 1.30
C LEU A 580 9.20 -5.64 1.00
N ARG A 581 9.16 -6.97 1.15
CA ARG A 581 10.32 -7.85 0.96
C ARG A 581 10.39 -8.46 -0.43
N GLY A 582 9.48 -8.07 -1.33
CA GLY A 582 9.43 -8.60 -2.68
C GLY A 582 10.81 -8.50 -3.34
N ASP A 583 11.32 -9.65 -3.79
CA ASP A 583 12.64 -9.78 -4.38
C ASP A 583 12.73 -8.98 -5.67
N ILE A 584 13.66 -8.01 -5.72
CA ILE A 584 13.92 -7.19 -6.91
C ILE A 584 14.54 -8.01 -8.06
N PHE A 585 14.99 -9.23 -7.79
CA PHE A 585 15.50 -10.19 -8.75
C PHE A 585 14.55 -11.38 -8.96
N ARG A 586 13.28 -11.27 -8.52
CA ARG A 586 12.27 -12.32 -8.70
C ARG A 586 12.21 -12.80 -10.16
N GLU A 587 11.70 -14.01 -10.35
CA GLU A 587 11.54 -14.61 -11.68
C GLU A 587 10.79 -13.68 -12.64
N GLN A 588 11.33 -13.62 -13.87
CA GLN A 588 10.89 -12.72 -14.92
C GLN A 588 10.16 -13.52 -16.01
N GLY A 589 8.87 -13.26 -16.20
CA GLY A 589 8.08 -13.84 -17.29
C GLY A 589 8.45 -13.25 -18.66
N GLY A 590 8.65 -11.92 -18.72
CA GLY A 590 8.99 -11.22 -19.96
C GLY A 590 10.39 -11.56 -20.46
N ILE A 591 10.55 -11.83 -21.77
CA ILE A 591 11.86 -12.21 -22.31
C ILE A 591 12.88 -11.06 -22.23
N LEU A 592 12.44 -9.82 -22.43
CA LEU A 592 13.31 -8.65 -22.35
C LEU A 592 13.69 -8.33 -20.90
N SER A 593 12.79 -8.56 -19.93
CA SER A 593 13.12 -8.33 -18.52
C SER A 593 14.03 -9.43 -17.97
N ARG A 594 13.87 -10.69 -18.40
CA ARG A 594 14.88 -11.75 -18.21
C ARG A 594 16.24 -11.33 -18.75
N ALA A 595 16.30 -10.89 -20.01
CA ALA A 595 17.55 -10.44 -20.62
C ALA A 595 18.20 -9.27 -19.86
N LEU A 596 17.40 -8.39 -19.25
CA LEU A 596 17.91 -7.28 -18.44
C LEU A 596 18.48 -7.76 -17.09
N ILE A 597 17.88 -8.75 -16.44
CA ILE A 597 18.28 -9.16 -15.08
C ILE A 597 19.33 -10.28 -15.08
N GLU A 598 19.27 -11.20 -16.06
CA GLU A 598 20.04 -12.45 -16.02
C GLU A 598 21.31 -12.42 -16.86
N THR A 599 21.43 -11.53 -17.85
CA THR A 599 22.64 -11.43 -18.69
C THR A 599 23.69 -10.52 -18.04
N GLY A 600 24.98 -10.76 -18.31
CA GLY A 600 26.05 -9.92 -17.76
C GLY A 600 25.91 -8.45 -18.15
N SER A 601 25.65 -8.19 -19.44
CA SER A 601 25.42 -6.84 -19.97
C SER A 601 24.16 -6.17 -19.40
N GLY A 602 23.10 -6.93 -19.15
CA GLY A 602 21.86 -6.41 -18.58
C GLY A 602 21.99 -6.10 -17.08
N LYS A 603 22.58 -7.01 -16.30
CA LYS A 603 22.64 -6.93 -14.83
C LYS A 603 23.35 -5.66 -14.38
N GLU A 604 24.45 -5.28 -15.02
CA GLU A 604 25.17 -4.03 -14.73
C GLU A 604 24.25 -2.80 -14.92
N ILE A 605 23.51 -2.77 -16.02
CA ILE A 605 22.54 -1.70 -16.31
C ILE A 605 21.42 -1.68 -15.26
N TYR A 606 20.89 -2.85 -14.90
CA TYR A 606 19.83 -2.97 -13.91
C TYR A 606 20.27 -2.45 -12.52
N HIS A 607 21.44 -2.90 -12.05
CA HIS A 607 22.01 -2.46 -10.76
C HIS A 607 22.24 -0.95 -10.75
N GLN A 608 22.85 -0.40 -11.81
CA GLN A 608 23.10 1.02 -11.93
C GLN A 608 21.79 1.82 -11.91
N VAL A 609 20.79 1.40 -12.69
CA VAL A 609 19.50 2.08 -12.76
C VAL A 609 18.74 1.98 -11.43
N MET A 610 18.78 0.84 -10.74
CA MET A 610 18.16 0.70 -9.42
C MET A 610 18.77 1.68 -8.40
N LYS A 611 20.10 1.77 -8.33
CA LYS A 611 20.80 2.75 -7.47
C LYS A 611 20.40 4.19 -7.83
N GLN A 612 20.39 4.52 -9.13
CA GLN A 612 19.94 5.83 -9.60
C GLN A 612 18.48 6.15 -9.24
N LEU A 613 17.56 5.17 -9.32
CA LEU A 613 16.17 5.34 -8.91
C LEU A 613 16.07 5.59 -7.41
N LEU A 614 16.81 4.86 -6.58
CA LEU A 614 16.88 5.09 -5.14
C LEU A 614 17.38 6.51 -4.81
N ASP A 615 18.36 7.02 -5.54
CA ASP A 615 18.96 8.32 -5.25
C ASP A 615 18.10 9.50 -5.75
N GLN A 616 17.45 9.36 -6.91
CA GLN A 616 16.86 10.49 -7.63
C GLN A 616 15.32 10.45 -7.69
N VAL A 617 14.71 9.27 -7.58
CA VAL A 617 13.26 9.07 -7.74
C VAL A 617 12.60 8.63 -6.44
N TRP A 618 13.20 7.71 -5.69
CA TRP A 618 12.72 7.30 -4.38
C TRP A 618 13.12 8.35 -3.35
N ASN A 619 12.18 9.21 -2.97
CA ASN A 619 12.39 10.17 -1.89
C ASN A 619 11.21 10.04 -0.95
N GLU A 620 11.47 9.43 0.19
CA GLU A 620 10.49 8.99 1.18
C GLU A 620 9.66 10.18 1.67
N SER A 621 10.32 11.28 2.04
CA SER A 621 9.65 12.51 2.49
C SER A 621 8.72 13.09 1.41
N LYS A 622 9.19 13.19 0.16
CA LYS A 622 8.38 13.67 -0.96
C LYS A 622 7.21 12.74 -1.27
N ILE A 623 7.43 11.42 -1.22
CA ILE A 623 6.35 10.45 -1.43
C ILE A 623 5.31 10.55 -0.31
N LYS A 624 5.74 10.63 0.95
CA LYS A 624 4.83 10.81 2.09
C LYS A 624 4.07 12.14 2.02
N SER A 625 4.70 13.22 1.57
CA SER A 625 4.01 14.49 1.30
C SER A 625 2.91 14.32 0.24
N GLN A 626 3.18 13.59 -0.85
CA GLN A 626 2.16 13.30 -1.86
C GLN A 626 1.03 12.44 -1.30
N ILE A 627 1.34 11.44 -0.47
CA ILE A 627 0.32 10.63 0.22
C ILE A 627 -0.51 11.53 1.14
N ALA A 628 0.11 12.47 1.88
CA ALA A 628 -0.57 13.38 2.79
C ALA A 628 -1.58 14.28 2.06
N GLU A 629 -1.19 14.81 0.89
CA GLU A 629 -2.08 15.61 0.04
C GLU A 629 -3.30 14.81 -0.43
N VAL A 630 -3.08 13.59 -0.94
CA VAL A 630 -4.17 12.70 -1.38
C VAL A 630 -5.06 12.33 -0.20
N TYR A 631 -4.45 11.94 0.93
CA TYR A 631 -5.14 11.53 2.14
C TYR A 631 -6.07 12.64 2.64
N ARG A 632 -5.58 13.87 2.73
CA ARG A 632 -6.38 15.04 3.13
C ARG A 632 -7.53 15.29 2.16
N LEU A 633 -7.30 15.12 0.86
CA LEU A 633 -8.31 15.34 -0.18
C LEU A 633 -9.45 14.31 -0.10
N ILE A 634 -9.14 13.02 0.01
CA ILE A 634 -10.13 11.95 -0.16
C ILE A 634 -10.75 11.45 1.14
N HIS A 635 -10.05 11.54 2.27
CA HIS A 635 -10.52 11.02 3.56
C HIS A 635 -11.93 11.52 3.95
N PRO A 636 -12.28 12.83 3.82
CA PRO A 636 -13.62 13.31 4.19
C PRO A 636 -14.76 12.66 3.40
N TYR A 637 -14.51 12.36 2.12
CA TYR A 637 -15.49 11.68 1.26
C TYR A 637 -15.58 10.21 1.63
N LEU A 638 -14.45 9.54 1.84
CA LEU A 638 -14.41 8.13 2.24
C LEU A 638 -15.14 7.91 3.57
N VAL A 639 -14.93 8.74 4.59
CA VAL A 639 -15.66 8.65 5.86
C VAL A 639 -17.17 8.84 5.69
N LYS A 640 -17.60 9.70 4.76
CA LYS A 640 -19.03 9.93 4.46
C LYS A 640 -19.66 8.80 3.62
N GLU A 641 -18.86 8.06 2.86
CA GLU A 641 -19.31 7.03 1.91
C GLU A 641 -19.17 5.59 2.40
N LEU A 642 -18.13 5.28 3.17
CA LEU A 642 -17.82 3.95 3.68
C LEU A 642 -18.89 3.55 4.71
N GLY A 643 -19.80 2.69 4.28
CA GLY A 643 -21.04 2.35 5.00
C GLY A 643 -22.30 2.39 4.14
N LYS A 644 -22.20 2.82 2.88
CA LYS A 644 -23.30 2.79 1.90
C LYS A 644 -23.33 1.49 1.08
N LYS A 645 -24.50 1.21 0.49
CA LYS A 645 -24.92 -0.01 -0.22
C LYS A 645 -23.87 -0.71 -1.11
N TYR A 646 -22.99 0.05 -1.78
CA TYR A 646 -22.07 -0.47 -2.81
C TYR A 646 -20.62 -0.67 -2.34
N GLN A 647 -20.30 -0.47 -1.05
CA GLN A 647 -18.94 -0.59 -0.55
C GLN A 647 -18.83 -1.70 0.51
N HIS A 648 -18.07 -2.75 0.18
CA HIS A 648 -17.69 -3.80 1.14
C HIS A 648 -16.54 -3.39 2.07
N ARG A 649 -16.03 -2.16 1.96
CA ARG A 649 -14.87 -1.68 2.69
C ARG A 649 -15.27 -0.78 3.86
N ARG A 650 -14.52 -0.90 4.94
CA ARG A 650 -14.63 -0.05 6.13
C ARG A 650 -13.58 1.06 6.08
N VAL A 651 -13.83 2.18 6.77
CA VAL A 651 -12.80 3.21 7.02
C VAL A 651 -11.54 2.57 7.61
N GLU A 652 -11.72 1.57 8.47
CA GLU A 652 -10.64 0.75 9.03
C GLU A 652 -9.72 0.13 7.97
N ASP A 653 -10.26 -0.36 6.85
CA ASP A 653 -9.44 -0.97 5.78
C ASP A 653 -8.59 0.10 5.07
N PHE A 654 -9.16 1.28 4.83
CA PHE A 654 -8.43 2.42 4.28
C PHE A 654 -7.29 2.87 5.20
N GLU A 655 -7.55 2.99 6.50
CA GLU A 655 -6.55 3.42 7.46
C GLU A 655 -5.43 2.39 7.63
N GLN A 656 -5.76 1.10 7.70
CA GLN A 656 -4.75 0.04 7.83
C GLN A 656 -3.91 -0.12 6.55
N SER A 657 -4.53 -0.03 5.37
CA SER A 657 -3.79 -0.07 4.12
C SER A 657 -2.92 1.17 3.93
N THR A 658 -3.36 2.36 4.37
CA THR A 658 -2.52 3.57 4.37
C THR A 658 -1.31 3.38 5.28
N ARG A 659 -1.49 2.80 6.47
CA ARG A 659 -0.37 2.47 7.36
C ARG A 659 0.65 1.53 6.69
N ARG A 660 0.17 0.48 6.02
CA ARG A 660 1.05 -0.47 5.29
C ARG A 660 1.79 0.21 4.13
N LEU A 661 1.12 1.11 3.40
CA LEU A 661 1.76 1.91 2.36
C LEU A 661 2.90 2.76 2.95
N LEU A 662 2.68 3.47 4.05
CA LEU A 662 3.72 4.27 4.71
C LEU A 662 4.90 3.41 5.17
N GLN A 663 4.62 2.26 5.78
CA GLN A 663 5.66 1.29 6.17
C GLN A 663 6.46 0.78 4.97
N PHE A 664 5.81 0.52 3.84
CA PHE A 664 6.50 0.16 2.61
C PHE A 664 7.45 1.30 2.19
N ILE A 665 6.96 2.54 2.15
CA ILE A 665 7.77 3.70 1.73
C ILE A 665 9.02 3.85 2.60
N ASP A 666 8.86 3.78 3.92
CA ASP A 666 9.96 4.01 4.87
C ASP A 666 11.02 2.89 4.83
N ALA A 667 10.64 1.65 4.54
CA ALA A 667 11.55 0.50 4.63
C ALA A 667 12.09 -0.01 3.27
N ARG A 668 11.43 0.30 2.15
CA ARG A 668 11.73 -0.34 0.86
C ARG A 668 13.18 -0.11 0.41
N ARG A 669 13.74 1.07 0.66
CA ARG A 669 15.14 1.37 0.32
C ARG A 669 16.10 0.37 0.94
N PHE A 670 15.97 0.10 2.24
CA PHE A 670 16.85 -0.81 2.97
C PHE A 670 16.72 -2.24 2.44
N ALA A 671 15.49 -2.70 2.18
CA ALA A 671 15.25 -4.00 1.58
C ALA A 671 15.92 -4.15 0.20
N VAL A 672 15.84 -3.12 -0.65
CA VAL A 672 16.44 -3.11 -1.99
C VAL A 672 17.97 -3.06 -1.91
N LEU A 673 18.53 -2.20 -1.05
CA LEU A 673 19.98 -2.08 -0.86
C LEU A 673 20.59 -3.40 -0.34
N SER A 674 19.93 -4.04 0.62
CA SER A 674 20.33 -5.35 1.15
C SER A 674 20.38 -6.40 0.04
N GLN A 675 19.33 -6.48 -0.80
CA GLN A 675 19.30 -7.40 -1.94
C GLN A 675 20.37 -7.09 -2.99
N LEU A 676 20.68 -5.81 -3.24
CA LEU A 676 21.75 -5.41 -4.16
C LEU A 676 23.14 -5.84 -3.63
N GLN A 677 23.42 -5.65 -2.34
CA GLN A 677 24.66 -6.09 -1.70
C GLN A 677 24.82 -7.62 -1.78
N ASP A 678 23.76 -8.38 -1.44
CA ASP A 678 23.76 -9.84 -1.55
C ASP A 678 24.05 -10.30 -2.99
N ALA A 679 23.52 -9.59 -3.99
CA ALA A 679 23.71 -9.92 -5.40
C ALA A 679 25.10 -9.57 -5.95
N GLU A 680 25.83 -8.67 -5.29
CA GLU A 680 27.23 -8.30 -5.59
C GLU A 680 28.21 -9.29 -4.94
N GLN A 681 27.87 -9.84 -3.77
CA GLN A 681 28.69 -10.84 -3.06
C GLN A 681 28.56 -12.27 -3.63
N LYS A 682 27.50 -12.56 -4.38
CA LYS A 682 27.32 -13.87 -5.03
C LYS A 682 28.34 -14.04 -6.16
N PRO A 683 29.08 -15.17 -6.22
CA PRO A 683 30.00 -15.45 -7.32
C PRO A 683 29.27 -15.48 -8.66
N SER A 684 30.01 -15.31 -9.76
CA SER A 684 29.45 -15.22 -11.11
C SER A 684 28.43 -16.35 -11.37
N TRP A 685 27.38 -16.06 -12.11
CA TRP A 685 26.34 -17.05 -12.48
C TRP A 685 26.91 -18.34 -13.09
N ARG A 686 28.15 -18.32 -13.61
CA ARG A 686 28.87 -19.50 -14.14
C ARG A 686 29.28 -20.51 -13.06
N GLU A 687 29.36 -20.10 -11.80
CA GLU A 687 29.61 -21.01 -10.66
C GLU A 687 28.31 -21.62 -10.11
N HIS A 688 27.14 -21.08 -10.49
CA HIS A 688 25.84 -21.68 -10.22
C HIS A 688 25.49 -22.74 -11.27
N ARG A 689 26.06 -23.94 -11.14
CA ARG A 689 25.42 -25.14 -11.71
C ARG A 689 24.27 -25.57 -10.79
N ARG A 690 23.04 -25.25 -11.20
CA ARG A 690 21.75 -25.80 -10.76
C ARG A 690 21.81 -26.67 -9.49
N THR A 691 21.63 -26.06 -8.33
CA THR A 691 20.92 -26.71 -7.22
C THR A 691 19.50 -26.15 -7.23
N GLY A 692 18.54 -27.00 -7.60
CA GLY A 692 17.15 -26.61 -7.74
C GLY A 692 16.59 -26.07 -6.43
N PHE A 693 16.20 -24.80 -6.43
CA PHE A 693 15.38 -24.24 -5.36
C PHE A 693 13.96 -24.78 -5.55
N ARG A 694 13.61 -25.79 -4.75
CA ARG A 694 12.21 -26.16 -4.52
C ARG A 694 11.55 -24.98 -3.80
N SER A 695 10.59 -24.37 -4.48
CA SER A 695 9.52 -23.58 -3.90
C SER A 695 8.91 -24.36 -2.73
N TYR A 696 9.19 -23.93 -1.50
CA TYR A 696 8.35 -24.14 -0.34
C TYR A 696 8.43 -22.87 0.49
N LEU A 697 7.30 -22.14 0.53
CA LEU A 697 6.72 -21.47 1.72
C LEU A 697 5.63 -20.50 1.24
N ILE A 698 4.50 -21.08 0.85
CA ILE A 698 3.19 -20.50 1.12
C ILE A 698 2.72 -21.15 2.43
N HIS A 699 2.09 -20.36 3.30
CA HIS A 699 1.65 -20.66 4.67
C HIS A 699 2.66 -20.30 5.76
N TYR A 700 2.56 -19.07 6.28
CA TYR A 700 1.98 -18.79 7.60
C TYR A 700 1.41 -17.36 7.60
#